data_AF-A0A2V2UX77-F1
#
_entry.id   AF-A0A2V2UX77-F1
#
_cell.length_a   1.000
_cell.length_b   1.000
_cell.length_c   1.000
_cell.angle_alpha   90.00
_cell.angle_beta   90.00
_cell.angle_gamma   90.00
#
_symmetry.space_group_name_H-M   'P 1'
#
loop_
_entity.id
_entity.type
_entity.pdbx_description
1 polymer ?
#
loop_
_entity_poly.entity_id
_entity_poly.type
_entity_poly.pdbx_seq_one_letter_code
_entity_poly.pdbx_strand_id
1 'polypeptide(L)'
;MELGSAKLQATEEEQRKYPFLPRRVDDVLMSDLRLAEDGVFQELVARRDALVAAGPGSNPELLTATERQLRGRASELAAANKAVDAFRTDEDEAVRARNPFLESNEVKLVPLRELGLPSDPTYAALANERLQLMQSPVRNAAAIAATEEALRGRVEELALARAAAEDVLLAKYPFFATLPGAVLLANEDIKRSPLFATLAARYEELAAQPEVDESELETVKDALLQSAARLLSEEKEAERAAAEARNALHAHYPMCARDVGDAVAKDPTIAGLIARRSELLKDPVGNADTIADVDNILHRRGLEVEAARKRRGKPLQPDGLFAFDDVEPDDREVSDYRARRQRQRQARQLHACIIPEGETGEIIDGDAQLSQKPLFASSVVKSDPYFQELGVLRDALVVEGREVNAPAIQCVEEQMRRRMQQLRSDERKAAKAEARREQWLLEQHPYLDGVALAGLPLSKLGLSEDEEFTRLAEEHTVLAASPEKNAEALAAKEQCLKARAAQLAAAVVRQEAALREQMPYLMHLPFDVALRELHLESNPEFVALLAKHAALCEDPDRAGGAEAKRLERAMRDLAKRIAEDVVEARRRALVETENLHEKYPCLPEEPAPGVAIVEVGLVEDPVFRALSHELDGLHADPTKNAEQIAATERAVRARAMELGSAKLQATEEEQRKYPFLPRRVDDVLMSDLRLAEDGVFQELVARRDALVAAGPGSNPELLTATERQLRGRASELAAANKAVDAFRTDEDEAVRARNPFLESNEVKLVPLRELGLPSDPTYAALANERLQLMQSPVRNAAAIAATEEALRGRVEELALARAAAEDVLLAKYPFFATLPGAVLLANEDIKRSPLFATLAARYEELAAQPEVDESELETVKDALLQSAARLLSEEKEAERAAAEARNALHAHYPMCARDVGDAVAKDPTIAGLIARRSELLKDPVGNADTIADVDNILHRRGLEVEAARKRRGKPLQPDGLFAFDDVEPDDREVSDYRARRQRQRHARQLHACIIPEGETGEIIDGDAQLSQKPLFASSVVKSDPYFQELGVLRDALVVEGREVNAPAIQCVEEQMRRRMQQLRSDERKAAKAEARREQWLLEQHPYLDGVALAGLPLSKLGLSEDEEFTRLAEEHTVLAASPEKNAEALAAKEQCLKARAAQLAAAVVRQEAALREQMPYLMHLPFDVALRELHLESNPEFVALRCEARGSVRGPRPCWRRGGKAAGESDAGFGEENCGGRGGGPAPRACGNREPA
;
A
#
# COMPACT_ATOMS: atom_id res chain seq x y z
N MET A 1 21.69 31.80 36.36
CA MET A 1 21.62 32.67 37.56
C MET A 1 20.87 33.95 37.22
N GLU A 2 21.49 34.91 36.53
CA GLU A 2 20.94 36.25 36.28
C GLU A 2 19.56 36.26 35.60
N LEU A 3 19.38 35.49 34.51
CA LEU A 3 18.07 35.29 33.85
C LEU A 3 16.94 34.86 34.81
N GLY A 4 17.26 34.02 35.81
CA GLY A 4 16.31 33.60 36.83
C GLY A 4 15.98 34.71 37.82
N SER A 5 16.98 35.52 38.20
CA SER A 5 16.77 36.71 39.03
C SER A 5 15.93 37.77 38.32
N ALA A 6 16.16 37.99 37.01
CA ALA A 6 15.38 38.89 36.18
C ALA A 6 13.90 38.45 36.04
N LYS A 7 13.64 37.15 35.77
CA LYS A 7 12.26 36.62 35.77
C LYS A 7 11.57 36.76 37.12
N LEU A 8 12.29 36.52 38.22
CA LEU A 8 11.75 36.71 39.58
C LEU A 8 11.43 38.18 39.87
N GLN A 9 12.31 39.11 39.49
CA GLN A 9 12.06 40.55 39.63
C GLN A 9 10.84 41.00 38.81
N ALA A 10 10.73 40.57 37.55
CA ALA A 10 9.54 40.84 36.72
C ALA A 10 8.26 40.24 37.33
N THR A 11 8.34 39.03 37.90
CA THR A 11 7.22 38.39 38.61
C THR A 11 6.81 39.18 39.86
N GLU A 12 7.76 39.71 40.63
CA GLU A 12 7.45 40.58 41.78
C GLU A 12 6.86 41.93 41.35
N GLU A 13 7.30 42.50 40.22
CA GLU A 13 6.71 43.72 39.68
C GLU A 13 5.27 43.50 39.18
N GLU A 14 4.97 42.37 38.56
CA GLU A 14 3.58 42.02 38.22
C GLU A 14 2.74 41.68 39.46
N GLN A 15 3.28 40.99 40.46
CA GLN A 15 2.55 40.72 41.71
C GLN A 15 2.22 42.03 42.45
N ARG A 16 3.09 43.04 42.41
CA ARG A 16 2.81 44.39 42.96
C ARG A 16 1.69 45.12 42.20
N LYS A 17 1.52 44.86 40.89
CA LYS A 17 0.43 45.41 40.07
C LYS A 17 -0.89 44.66 40.32
N TYR A 18 -0.84 43.34 40.46
CA TYR A 18 -2.01 42.46 40.58
C TYR A 18 -1.96 41.61 41.87
N PRO A 19 -2.00 42.24 43.08
CA PRO A 19 -1.75 41.55 44.36
C PRO A 19 -2.84 40.56 44.80
N PHE A 20 -3.92 40.44 44.03
CA PHE A 20 -4.95 39.40 44.21
C PHE A 20 -4.56 38.07 43.53
N LEU A 21 -3.48 38.04 42.73
CA LEU A 21 -2.92 36.83 42.12
C LEU A 21 -1.69 36.30 42.91
N PRO A 22 -1.53 34.97 42.98
CA PRO A 22 -0.29 34.36 43.47
C PRO A 22 0.88 34.57 42.47
N ARG A 23 2.13 34.48 42.97
CA ARG A 23 3.36 34.57 42.15
C ARG A 23 3.40 33.56 40.99
N ARG A 24 2.74 32.41 41.18
CA ARG A 24 2.46 31.42 40.14
C ARG A 24 0.95 31.21 40.03
N VAL A 25 0.38 31.44 38.85
CA VAL A 25 -1.00 31.03 38.54
C VAL A 25 -0.91 29.68 37.85
N ASP A 26 -1.50 28.66 38.47
CA ASP A 26 -1.42 27.25 38.03
C ASP A 26 0.02 26.87 37.59
N ASP A 27 0.97 26.97 38.52
CA ASP A 27 2.43 26.80 38.36
C ASP A 27 3.18 27.81 37.47
N VAL A 28 2.51 28.58 36.60
CA VAL A 28 3.16 29.51 35.66
C VAL A 28 3.48 30.84 36.34
N LEU A 29 4.73 31.32 36.22
CA LEU A 29 5.15 32.62 36.74
C LEU A 29 4.37 33.76 36.07
N MET A 30 3.91 34.76 36.84
CA MET A 30 3.14 35.88 36.29
C MET A 30 3.84 36.57 35.12
N SER A 31 5.16 36.76 35.19
CA SER A 31 5.95 37.41 34.12
C SER A 31 5.85 36.74 32.75
N ASP A 32 5.46 35.47 32.70
CA ASP A 32 5.31 34.70 31.46
C ASP A 32 3.87 34.75 30.92
N LEU A 33 2.88 35.18 31.74
CA LEU A 33 1.46 35.30 31.36
C LEU A 33 1.15 36.55 30.53
N ARG A 34 2.02 37.57 30.56
CA ARG A 34 1.87 38.83 29.80
C ARG A 34 0.52 39.51 30.03
N LEU A 35 0.09 39.63 31.29
CA LEU A 35 -1.25 40.12 31.66
C LEU A 35 -1.58 41.51 31.08
N ALA A 36 -0.56 42.35 30.83
CA ALA A 36 -0.68 43.67 30.20
C ALA A 36 -1.11 43.63 28.71
N GLU A 37 -0.93 42.52 28.00
CA GLU A 37 -1.27 42.38 26.57
C GLU A 37 -2.71 41.87 26.35
N ASP A 38 -3.36 41.29 27.36
CA ASP A 38 -4.73 40.77 27.24
C ASP A 38 -5.79 41.84 27.54
N GLY A 39 -6.48 42.33 26.49
CA GLY A 39 -7.50 43.37 26.61
C GLY A 39 -8.65 43.00 27.56
N VAL A 40 -9.09 41.73 27.57
CA VAL A 40 -10.18 41.26 28.44
C VAL A 40 -9.77 41.31 29.92
N PHE A 41 -8.55 40.90 30.25
CA PHE A 41 -8.00 41.05 31.59
C PHE A 41 -7.90 42.52 32.00
N GLN A 42 -7.44 43.42 31.12
CA GLN A 42 -7.35 44.85 31.43
C GLN A 42 -8.73 45.52 31.61
N GLU A 43 -9.75 45.14 30.84
CA GLU A 43 -11.14 45.58 31.06
C GLU A 43 -11.67 45.13 32.43
N LEU A 44 -11.38 43.88 32.84
CA LEU A 44 -11.75 43.36 34.15
C LEU A 44 -10.97 44.05 35.29
N VAL A 45 -9.70 44.42 35.08
CA VAL A 45 -8.91 45.23 36.03
C VAL A 45 -9.52 46.63 36.16
N ALA A 46 -9.81 47.31 35.06
CA ALA A 46 -10.46 48.62 35.09
C ALA A 46 -11.83 48.57 35.81
N ARG A 47 -12.61 47.50 35.61
CA ARG A 47 -13.86 47.24 36.32
C ARG A 47 -13.65 47.01 37.82
N ARG A 48 -12.64 46.22 38.21
CA ARG A 48 -12.27 46.01 39.62
C ARG A 48 -11.88 47.32 40.28
N ASP A 49 -11.01 48.10 39.64
CA ASP A 49 -10.44 49.30 40.24
C ASP A 49 -11.48 50.42 40.35
N ALA A 50 -12.44 50.48 39.41
CA ALA A 50 -13.65 51.31 39.57
C ALA A 50 -14.54 50.86 40.75
N LEU A 51 -14.72 49.54 40.97
CA LEU A 51 -15.46 49.02 42.12
C LEU A 51 -14.76 49.28 43.46
N VAL A 52 -13.42 49.29 43.48
CA VAL A 52 -12.61 49.64 44.65
C VAL A 52 -12.64 51.16 44.92
N ALA A 53 -12.52 51.99 43.87
CA ALA A 53 -12.61 53.44 43.97
C ALA A 53 -13.99 53.95 44.43
N ALA A 54 -15.05 53.17 44.19
CA ALA A 54 -16.40 53.44 44.69
C ALA A 54 -16.55 53.27 46.23
N GLY A 55 -15.53 52.74 46.91
CA GLY A 55 -15.46 52.68 48.38
C GLY A 55 -16.27 51.54 49.02
N PRO A 56 -16.22 51.39 50.36
CA PRO A 56 -16.66 50.19 51.09
C PRO A 56 -18.18 49.95 51.14
N GLY A 57 -19.00 50.75 50.44
CA GLY A 57 -20.42 50.46 50.17
C GLY A 57 -20.67 49.79 48.81
N SER A 58 -19.64 49.68 47.96
CA SER A 58 -19.66 48.96 46.69
C SER A 58 -19.83 47.46 46.93
N ASN A 59 -20.76 46.81 46.20
CA ASN A 59 -21.16 45.41 46.44
C ASN A 59 -19.95 44.47 46.60
N PRO A 60 -19.66 43.94 47.81
CA PRO A 60 -18.49 43.08 48.01
C PRO A 60 -18.63 41.77 47.24
N GLU A 61 -19.86 41.32 46.98
CA GLU A 61 -20.18 40.19 46.11
C GLU A 61 -19.76 40.45 44.66
N LEU A 62 -19.96 41.67 44.14
CA LEU A 62 -19.53 42.03 42.78
C LEU A 62 -18.01 42.18 42.70
N LEU A 63 -17.36 42.77 43.71
CA LEU A 63 -15.89 42.81 43.76
C LEU A 63 -15.31 41.38 43.81
N THR A 64 -15.84 40.52 44.68
CA THR A 64 -15.43 39.11 44.78
C THR A 64 -15.71 38.33 43.49
N ALA A 65 -16.80 38.64 42.78
CA ALA A 65 -17.11 38.04 41.48
C ALA A 65 -16.15 38.54 40.37
N THR A 66 -15.82 39.83 40.33
CA THR A 66 -14.85 40.38 39.38
C THR A 66 -13.44 39.87 39.65
N GLU A 67 -13.01 39.75 40.91
CA GLU A 67 -11.74 39.10 41.24
C GLU A 67 -11.74 37.58 40.94
N ARG A 68 -12.89 36.91 41.02
CA ARG A 68 -13.03 35.51 40.54
C ARG A 68 -12.90 35.43 39.02
N GLN A 69 -13.48 36.38 38.28
CA GLN A 69 -13.32 36.48 36.82
C GLN A 69 -11.88 36.79 36.42
N LEU A 70 -11.18 37.66 37.16
CA LEU A 70 -9.75 37.95 36.94
C LEU A 70 -8.87 36.72 37.22
N ARG A 71 -9.13 35.97 38.31
CA ARG A 71 -8.43 34.71 38.59
C ARG A 71 -8.72 33.65 37.52
N GLY A 72 -9.97 33.58 37.03
CA GLY A 72 -10.37 32.75 35.89
C GLY A 72 -9.60 33.10 34.62
N ARG A 73 -9.59 34.37 34.20
CA ARG A 73 -8.85 34.82 33.02
C ARG A 73 -7.34 34.64 33.15
N ALA A 74 -6.77 34.81 34.35
CA ALA A 74 -5.36 34.49 34.59
C ALA A 74 -5.08 32.98 34.50
N SER A 75 -6.01 32.12 34.94
CA SER A 75 -5.94 30.66 34.79
C SER A 75 -6.10 30.22 33.32
N GLU A 76 -6.98 30.86 32.55
CA GLU A 76 -7.10 30.69 31.09
C GLU A 76 -5.77 31.04 30.39
N LEU A 77 -5.15 32.18 30.74
CA LEU A 77 -3.86 32.59 30.19
C LEU A 77 -2.71 31.65 30.64
N ALA A 78 -2.75 31.14 31.88
CA ALA A 78 -1.80 30.14 32.36
C ALA A 78 -1.96 28.78 31.66
N ALA A 79 -3.20 28.35 31.39
CA ALA A 79 -3.51 27.17 30.61
C ALA A 79 -3.08 27.34 29.14
N ALA A 80 -3.29 28.50 28.53
CA ALA A 80 -2.82 28.83 27.19
C ALA A 80 -1.29 28.84 27.11
N ASN A 81 -0.59 29.41 28.10
CA ASN A 81 0.88 29.36 28.13
C ASN A 81 1.39 27.93 28.37
N LYS A 82 0.80 27.17 29.31
CA LYS A 82 1.06 25.73 29.48
C LYS A 82 0.85 24.94 28.19
N ALA A 83 -0.18 25.27 27.39
CA ALA A 83 -0.45 24.62 26.11
C ALA A 83 0.61 24.94 25.04
N VAL A 84 1.07 26.20 24.95
CA VAL A 84 2.14 26.60 24.02
C VAL A 84 3.48 25.99 24.41
N ASP A 85 3.85 26.02 25.69
CA ASP A 85 5.10 25.43 26.15
C ASP A 85 5.07 23.89 26.06
N ALA A 86 3.92 23.26 26.35
CA ALA A 86 3.72 21.83 26.08
C ALA A 86 3.82 21.51 24.58
N PHE A 87 3.21 22.32 23.70
CA PHE A 87 3.32 22.13 22.25
C PHE A 87 4.78 22.24 21.76
N ARG A 88 5.57 23.20 22.29
CA ARG A 88 7.00 23.29 21.99
C ARG A 88 7.78 22.07 22.48
N THR A 89 7.53 21.61 23.71
CA THR A 89 8.21 20.41 24.22
C THR A 89 7.78 19.13 23.50
N ASP A 90 6.53 19.03 23.08
CA ASP A 90 6.02 17.88 22.31
C ASP A 90 6.67 17.84 20.91
N GLU A 91 6.83 18.99 20.24
CA GLU A 91 7.51 19.10 18.93
C GLU A 91 9.03 18.84 19.03
N ASP A 92 9.73 19.35 20.05
CA ASP A 92 11.16 19.01 20.28
C ASP A 92 11.34 17.53 20.65
N GLU A 93 10.46 16.98 21.49
CA GLU A 93 10.49 15.58 21.90
C GLU A 93 10.15 14.64 20.73
N ALA A 94 9.27 15.04 19.80
CA ALA A 94 9.02 14.27 18.57
C ALA A 94 10.29 14.12 17.73
N VAL A 95 11.10 15.18 17.60
CA VAL A 95 12.41 15.11 16.93
C VAL A 95 13.40 14.23 17.72
N ARG A 96 13.41 14.33 19.06
CA ARG A 96 14.31 13.52 19.91
C ARG A 96 13.90 12.05 20.03
N ALA A 97 12.62 11.73 19.89
CA ALA A 97 12.09 10.37 19.96
C ALA A 97 12.49 9.52 18.75
N ARG A 98 12.50 10.14 17.55
CA ARG A 98 13.04 9.58 16.31
C ARG A 98 14.57 9.41 16.34
N ASN A 99 15.25 10.25 17.13
CA ASN A 99 16.70 10.31 17.24
C ASN A 99 17.21 9.95 18.65
N PRO A 100 17.00 8.71 19.15
CA PRO A 100 17.24 8.34 20.55
C PRO A 100 18.71 8.33 21.02
N PHE A 101 19.65 8.64 20.13
CA PHE A 101 21.06 8.88 20.44
C PHE A 101 21.34 10.34 20.87
N LEU A 102 20.37 11.24 20.77
CA LEU A 102 20.43 12.61 21.29
C LEU A 102 20.00 12.64 22.78
N GLU A 103 20.84 13.23 23.63
CA GLU A 103 20.65 13.18 25.08
C GLU A 103 19.63 14.20 25.63
N SER A 104 19.35 15.27 24.88
CA SER A 104 18.59 16.47 25.25
C SER A 104 17.74 17.01 24.10
N ASN A 105 16.68 17.79 24.41
CA ASN A 105 15.79 18.45 23.43
C ASN A 105 16.39 19.75 22.82
N GLU A 106 17.64 20.05 23.15
CA GLU A 106 18.42 21.17 22.62
C GLU A 106 19.88 20.71 22.37
N VAL A 107 20.55 21.33 21.40
CA VAL A 107 21.96 21.13 21.08
C VAL A 107 22.62 22.50 20.92
N LYS A 108 23.74 22.73 21.63
CA LYS A 108 24.40 24.06 21.75
C LYS A 108 23.43 25.22 22.09
N LEU A 109 22.43 24.97 22.96
CA LEU A 109 21.33 25.91 23.33
C LEU A 109 20.35 26.24 22.18
N VAL A 110 20.39 25.52 21.06
CA VAL A 110 19.41 25.62 19.97
C VAL A 110 18.40 24.47 20.10
N PRO A 111 17.08 24.73 20.21
CA PRO A 111 16.05 23.68 20.26
C PRO A 111 15.99 22.86 18.98
N LEU A 112 15.73 21.55 19.09
CA LEU A 112 15.75 20.62 17.95
C LEU A 112 14.72 20.98 16.86
N ARG A 113 13.52 21.43 17.25
CA ARG A 113 12.47 21.90 16.31
C ARG A 113 12.90 23.11 15.46
N GLU A 114 13.90 23.86 15.91
CA GLU A 114 14.43 25.04 15.22
C GLU A 114 15.71 24.78 14.40
N LEU A 115 16.13 23.51 14.28
CA LEU A 115 17.17 23.06 13.34
C LEU A 115 16.59 22.68 11.97
N GLY A 116 15.45 21.98 11.93
CA GLY A 116 14.83 21.50 10.68
C GLY A 116 15.61 20.35 10.05
N LEU A 117 15.99 19.37 10.86
CA LEU A 117 16.86 18.25 10.48
C LEU A 117 16.41 17.45 9.24
N PRO A 118 15.10 17.20 8.99
CA PRO A 118 14.66 16.53 7.75
C PRO A 118 14.93 17.31 6.47
N SER A 119 15.14 18.64 6.57
CA SER A 119 15.45 19.49 5.42
C SER A 119 16.95 19.61 5.11
N ASP A 120 17.83 19.06 5.95
CA ASP A 120 19.26 19.00 5.67
C ASP A 120 19.61 17.69 4.95
N PRO A 121 20.03 17.71 3.67
CA PRO A 121 20.21 16.50 2.88
C PRO A 121 21.38 15.63 3.40
N THR A 122 22.33 16.21 4.12
CA THR A 122 23.43 15.45 4.74
C THR A 122 22.95 14.71 5.98
N TYR A 123 22.14 15.36 6.82
CA TYR A 123 21.50 14.72 7.98
C TYR A 123 20.52 13.62 7.54
N ALA A 124 19.64 13.89 6.56
CA ALA A 124 18.70 12.92 6.05
C ALA A 124 19.39 11.66 5.51
N ALA A 125 20.45 11.81 4.71
CA ALA A 125 21.24 10.68 4.22
C ALA A 125 21.84 9.82 5.35
N LEU A 126 22.44 10.46 6.37
CA LEU A 126 23.01 9.75 7.53
C LEU A 126 21.94 9.13 8.43
N ALA A 127 20.75 9.74 8.54
CA ALA A 127 19.65 9.22 9.34
C ALA A 127 19.06 7.96 8.68
N ASN A 128 18.94 7.99 7.37
CA ASN A 128 18.46 6.88 6.55
C ASN A 128 19.51 5.73 6.52
N GLU A 129 20.81 6.03 6.42
CA GLU A 129 21.90 5.07 6.61
C GLU A 129 21.83 4.40 7.99
N ARG A 130 21.68 5.18 9.08
CA ARG A 130 21.54 4.66 10.44
C ARG A 130 20.37 3.68 10.57
N LEU A 131 19.23 4.01 9.97
CA LEU A 131 18.02 3.17 10.05
C LEU A 131 18.17 1.90 9.18
N GLN A 132 18.83 2.00 8.02
CA GLN A 132 19.25 0.83 7.24
C GLN A 132 20.24 -0.09 7.99
N LEU A 133 21.14 0.47 8.81
CA LEU A 133 22.04 -0.34 9.64
C LEU A 133 21.30 -1.04 10.81
N MET A 134 20.23 -0.44 11.35
CA MET A 134 19.42 -0.99 12.45
C MET A 134 18.56 -2.21 12.08
N GLN A 135 18.48 -2.56 10.79
CA GLN A 135 17.84 -3.79 10.32
C GLN A 135 18.57 -5.08 10.76
N SER A 136 19.85 -4.97 11.12
CA SER A 136 20.69 -6.10 11.57
C SER A 136 21.61 -5.68 12.72
N PRO A 137 21.03 -5.30 13.88
CA PRO A 137 21.73 -4.49 14.88
C PRO A 137 22.88 -5.22 15.59
N VAL A 138 22.85 -6.56 15.62
CA VAL A 138 23.93 -7.38 16.20
C VAL A 138 25.15 -7.47 15.26
N ARG A 139 24.93 -7.59 13.94
CA ARG A 139 26.00 -7.65 12.93
C ARG A 139 26.61 -6.27 12.69
N ASN A 140 25.78 -5.23 12.71
CA ASN A 140 26.16 -3.87 12.33
C ASN A 140 26.54 -2.97 13.52
N ALA A 141 26.62 -3.51 14.75
CA ALA A 141 26.73 -2.73 15.99
C ALA A 141 27.82 -1.65 15.99
N ALA A 142 29.00 -1.94 15.43
CA ALA A 142 30.10 -0.97 15.34
C ALA A 142 29.87 0.11 14.27
N ALA A 143 29.21 -0.22 13.15
CA ALA A 143 28.84 0.74 12.12
C ALA A 143 27.75 1.68 12.62
N ILE A 144 26.70 1.15 13.25
CA ILE A 144 25.62 1.96 13.87
C ILE A 144 26.19 3.01 14.83
N ALA A 145 27.16 2.63 15.66
CA ALA A 145 27.80 3.54 16.60
C ALA A 145 28.56 4.68 15.90
N ALA A 146 29.23 4.40 14.78
CA ALA A 146 29.93 5.40 13.98
C ALA A 146 28.96 6.35 13.26
N THR A 147 27.88 5.83 12.65
CA THR A 147 26.86 6.65 11.99
C THR A 147 26.08 7.51 13.01
N GLU A 148 25.79 6.98 14.22
CA GLU A 148 25.22 7.75 15.34
C GLU A 148 26.19 8.80 15.91
N GLU A 149 27.52 8.67 15.71
CA GLU A 149 28.51 9.72 16.01
C GLU A 149 28.58 10.78 14.91
N ALA A 150 28.60 10.38 13.63
CA ALA A 150 28.54 11.30 12.49
C ALA A 150 27.26 12.16 12.50
N LEU A 151 26.11 11.56 12.80
CA LEU A 151 24.83 12.27 12.98
C LEU A 151 24.91 13.34 14.05
N ARG A 152 25.49 13.03 15.23
CA ARG A 152 25.67 14.03 16.29
C ARG A 152 26.55 15.18 15.83
N GLY A 153 27.66 14.89 15.14
CA GLY A 153 28.49 15.91 14.50
C GLY A 153 27.67 16.85 13.61
N ARG A 154 26.81 16.31 12.74
CA ARG A 154 25.97 17.12 11.84
C ARG A 154 24.91 17.96 12.57
N VAL A 155 24.30 17.45 13.64
CA VAL A 155 23.38 18.28 14.48
C VAL A 155 24.15 19.43 15.15
N GLU A 156 25.36 19.19 15.64
CA GLU A 156 26.18 20.25 16.23
C GLU A 156 26.62 21.30 15.19
N GLU A 157 26.98 20.90 13.97
CA GLU A 157 27.25 21.83 12.86
C GLU A 157 26.05 22.73 12.54
N LEU A 158 24.85 22.14 12.41
CA LEU A 158 23.63 22.88 12.10
C LEU A 158 23.24 23.84 13.25
N ALA A 159 23.40 23.42 14.50
CA ALA A 159 23.17 24.28 15.66
C ALA A 159 24.18 25.44 15.73
N LEU A 160 25.46 25.19 15.46
CA LEU A 160 26.49 26.23 15.42
C LEU A 160 26.28 27.21 14.25
N ALA A 161 25.88 26.72 13.07
CA ALA A 161 25.53 27.58 11.94
C ALA A 161 24.28 28.43 12.23
N ARG A 162 23.30 27.88 12.96
CA ARG A 162 22.08 28.58 13.39
C ARG A 162 22.39 29.69 14.41
N ALA A 163 23.24 29.41 15.39
CA ALA A 163 23.74 30.41 16.35
C ALA A 163 24.59 31.49 15.66
N ALA A 164 25.52 31.11 14.79
CA ALA A 164 26.34 32.06 14.05
C ALA A 164 25.53 32.99 13.12
N ALA A 165 24.41 32.52 12.56
CA ALA A 165 23.49 33.36 11.80
C ALA A 165 22.77 34.40 12.69
N GLU A 166 22.46 34.05 13.94
CA GLU A 166 21.93 34.97 14.95
C GLU A 166 23.00 36.00 15.37
N ASP A 167 24.22 35.55 15.67
CA ASP A 167 25.36 36.41 16.02
C ASP A 167 25.68 37.42 14.90
N VAL A 168 25.62 37.00 13.63
CA VAL A 168 25.81 37.89 12.46
C VAL A 168 24.66 38.90 12.33
N LEU A 169 23.42 38.49 12.60
CA LEU A 169 22.26 39.39 12.58
C LEU A 169 22.35 40.43 13.70
N LEU A 170 22.70 40.02 14.91
CA LEU A 170 22.88 40.90 16.07
C LEU A 170 24.13 41.79 15.92
N ALA A 171 25.22 41.31 15.31
CA ALA A 171 26.38 42.14 15.00
C ALA A 171 26.07 43.24 13.96
N LYS A 172 25.22 42.93 12.97
CA LYS A 172 24.77 43.90 11.96
C LYS A 172 23.70 44.86 12.48
N TYR A 173 22.87 44.40 13.41
CA TYR A 173 21.73 45.15 13.98
C TYR A 173 21.67 45.02 15.53
N PRO A 174 22.60 45.65 16.28
CA PRO A 174 22.76 45.41 17.72
C PRO A 174 21.53 45.78 18.57
N PHE A 175 20.69 46.70 18.08
CA PHE A 175 19.47 47.11 18.75
C PHE A 175 18.42 46.00 18.85
N PHE A 176 18.44 44.98 17.99
CA PHE A 176 17.53 43.82 18.10
C PHE A 176 17.75 43.00 19.38
N ALA A 177 18.91 43.10 20.04
CA ALA A 177 19.16 42.45 21.35
C ALA A 177 18.22 42.93 22.47
N THR A 178 17.45 44.01 22.24
CA THR A 178 16.43 44.53 23.16
C THR A 178 15.05 43.89 23.02
N LEU A 179 14.83 43.02 22.01
CA LEU A 179 13.52 42.46 21.70
C LEU A 179 13.09 41.34 22.70
N PRO A 180 11.93 41.46 23.40
CA PRO A 180 11.53 40.51 24.43
C PRO A 180 11.29 39.09 23.93
N GLY A 181 12.19 38.17 24.32
CA GLY A 181 12.12 36.76 23.96
C GLY A 181 12.48 36.49 22.50
N ALA A 182 13.44 37.24 21.95
CA ALA A 182 14.23 36.80 20.81
C ALA A 182 15.21 35.71 21.30
N VAL A 183 15.09 34.50 20.74
CA VAL A 183 16.07 33.40 20.92
C VAL A 183 16.66 33.01 19.56
N LEU A 184 15.89 33.14 18.48
CA LEU A 184 16.32 33.06 17.09
C LEU A 184 15.47 34.04 16.25
N LEU A 185 16.05 35.17 15.85
CA LEU A 185 15.50 36.13 14.88
C LEU A 185 15.92 35.80 13.44
N ALA A 186 17.06 35.14 13.22
CA ALA A 186 17.65 34.85 11.90
C ALA A 186 16.89 33.80 11.06
N ASN A 187 15.56 33.80 11.16
CA ASN A 187 14.62 32.87 10.55
C ASN A 187 14.43 33.16 9.05
N GLU A 188 13.92 32.17 8.31
CA GLU A 188 13.52 32.33 6.90
C GLU A 188 12.54 33.49 6.71
N ASP A 189 11.62 33.72 7.64
CA ASP A 189 10.61 34.78 7.55
C ASP A 189 11.18 36.21 7.57
N ILE A 190 12.32 36.46 8.25
CA ILE A 190 13.01 37.76 8.17
C ILE A 190 13.65 37.92 6.79
N LYS A 191 14.31 36.88 6.26
CA LYS A 191 14.92 36.88 4.92
C LYS A 191 13.89 37.07 3.80
N ARG A 192 12.69 36.51 3.98
CA ARG A 192 11.58 36.53 3.00
C ARG A 192 10.66 37.75 3.11
N SER A 193 10.82 38.60 4.13
CA SER A 193 9.97 39.79 4.31
C SER A 193 10.43 40.95 3.42
N PRO A 194 9.66 41.38 2.40
CA PRO A 194 10.08 42.47 1.51
C PRO A 194 10.10 43.83 2.22
N LEU A 195 9.28 44.00 3.26
CA LEU A 195 9.24 45.20 4.10
C LEU A 195 10.50 45.27 4.98
N PHE A 196 10.93 44.14 5.55
CA PHE A 196 12.19 44.07 6.29
C PHE A 196 13.38 44.30 5.35
N ALA A 197 13.42 43.64 4.18
CA ALA A 197 14.50 43.77 3.20
C ALA A 197 14.67 45.22 2.68
N THR A 198 13.56 45.94 2.45
CA THR A 198 13.62 47.36 2.01
C THR A 198 14.01 48.31 3.13
N LEU A 199 13.57 48.09 4.38
CA LEU A 199 14.05 48.86 5.53
C LEU A 199 15.53 48.58 5.84
N ALA A 200 15.97 47.32 5.73
CA ALA A 200 17.36 46.91 5.89
C ALA A 200 18.26 47.55 4.82
N ALA A 201 17.86 47.50 3.54
CA ALA A 201 18.58 48.18 2.47
C ALA A 201 18.69 49.69 2.72
N ARG A 202 17.60 50.38 3.11
CA ARG A 202 17.64 51.81 3.44
C ARG A 202 18.52 52.11 4.66
N TYR A 203 18.51 51.25 5.69
CA TYR A 203 19.41 51.39 6.84
C TYR A 203 20.88 51.27 6.42
N GLU A 204 21.20 50.28 5.58
CA GLU A 204 22.55 50.06 5.07
C GLU A 204 23.01 51.20 4.14
N GLU A 205 22.13 51.75 3.31
CA GLU A 205 22.39 52.95 2.49
C GLU A 205 22.59 54.22 3.32
N LEU A 206 21.82 54.43 4.40
CA LEU A 206 21.99 55.57 5.32
C LEU A 206 23.26 55.43 6.16
N ALA A 207 23.54 54.25 6.70
CA ALA A 207 24.74 53.98 7.51
C ALA A 207 26.05 54.00 6.70
N ALA A 208 25.99 53.90 5.36
CA ALA A 208 27.13 54.00 4.47
C ALA A 208 27.45 55.43 3.98
N GLN A 209 26.63 56.43 4.33
CA GLN A 209 26.86 57.82 3.91
C GLN A 209 27.95 58.51 4.75
N PRO A 210 28.77 59.41 4.14
CA PRO A 210 29.87 60.07 4.84
C PRO A 210 29.40 61.17 5.81
N GLU A 211 28.21 61.72 5.60
CA GLU A 211 27.45 62.52 6.56
C GLU A 211 26.11 61.79 6.76
N VAL A 212 25.88 61.25 7.96
CA VAL A 212 24.69 60.45 8.27
C VAL A 212 23.62 61.34 8.90
N ASP A 213 22.41 61.34 8.35
CA ASP A 213 21.25 61.92 9.04
C ASP A 213 20.85 61.00 10.19
N GLU A 214 21.30 61.34 11.41
CA GLU A 214 20.98 60.59 12.62
C GLU A 214 19.47 60.49 12.88
N SER A 215 18.67 61.47 12.42
CA SER A 215 17.23 61.48 12.62
C SER A 215 16.49 60.54 11.66
N GLU A 216 16.85 60.51 10.38
CA GLU A 216 16.35 59.48 9.46
C GLU A 216 16.82 58.09 9.91
N LEU A 217 18.10 57.94 10.28
CA LEU A 217 18.65 56.65 10.71
C LEU A 217 17.90 56.10 11.93
N GLU A 218 17.61 56.92 12.95
CA GLU A 218 16.86 56.45 14.13
C GLU A 218 15.42 56.06 13.77
N THR A 219 14.72 56.82 12.90
CA THR A 219 13.37 56.43 12.45
C THR A 219 13.38 55.12 11.65
N VAL A 220 14.46 54.80 10.92
CA VAL A 220 14.61 53.52 10.24
C VAL A 220 14.97 52.39 11.21
N LYS A 221 15.75 52.64 12.28
CA LYS A 221 15.95 51.67 13.38
C LYS A 221 14.63 51.36 14.08
N ASP A 222 13.83 52.37 14.42
CA ASP A 222 12.50 52.20 15.02
C ASP A 222 11.56 51.43 14.08
N ALA A 223 11.57 51.72 12.78
CA ALA A 223 10.79 50.97 11.79
C ALA A 223 11.27 49.50 11.66
N LEU A 224 12.58 49.24 11.71
CA LEU A 224 13.15 47.89 11.75
C LEU A 224 12.79 47.15 13.03
N LEU A 225 12.87 47.79 14.20
CA LEU A 225 12.47 47.25 15.50
C LEU A 225 10.97 46.92 15.51
N GLN A 226 10.12 47.82 15.04
CA GLN A 226 8.68 47.59 14.92
C GLN A 226 8.37 46.48 13.92
N SER A 227 9.08 46.42 12.77
CA SER A 227 8.92 45.32 11.81
C SER A 227 9.35 43.97 12.39
N ALA A 228 10.48 43.91 13.10
CA ALA A 228 10.97 42.68 13.74
C ALA A 228 10.07 42.25 14.91
N ALA A 229 9.63 43.19 15.75
CA ALA A 229 8.68 42.94 16.82
C ALA A 229 7.33 42.43 16.29
N ARG A 230 6.84 42.99 15.18
CA ARG A 230 5.59 42.55 14.54
C ARG A 230 5.73 41.16 13.90
N LEU A 231 6.88 40.84 13.31
CA LEU A 231 7.16 39.48 12.84
C LEU A 231 7.24 38.48 14.01
N LEU A 232 7.91 38.83 15.11
CA LEU A 232 7.92 38.02 16.33
C LEU A 232 6.53 37.85 16.97
N SER A 233 5.62 38.85 16.88
CA SER A 233 4.24 38.70 17.36
C SER A 233 3.40 37.85 16.39
N GLU A 234 3.54 38.05 15.07
CA GLU A 234 2.95 37.16 14.04
C GLU A 234 3.36 35.69 14.26
N GLU A 235 4.65 35.42 14.54
CA GLU A 235 5.15 34.07 14.87
C GLU A 235 4.54 33.52 16.19
N LYS A 236 4.56 34.32 17.27
CA LYS A 236 4.04 33.90 18.59
C LYS A 236 2.51 33.67 18.58
N GLU A 237 1.76 34.44 17.79
CA GLU A 237 0.34 34.20 17.55
C GLU A 237 0.08 32.98 16.67
N ALA A 238 0.91 32.70 15.67
CA ALA A 238 0.79 31.49 14.87
C ALA A 238 1.08 30.23 15.70
N GLU A 239 2.06 30.28 16.62
CA GLU A 239 2.32 29.19 17.59
C GLU A 239 1.15 29.01 18.58
N ARG A 240 0.57 30.10 19.11
CA ARG A 240 -0.65 30.05 19.94
C ARG A 240 -1.81 29.41 19.18
N ALA A 241 -2.11 29.88 17.98
CA ALA A 241 -3.19 29.35 17.16
C ALA A 241 -2.99 27.88 16.77
N ALA A 242 -1.75 27.42 16.56
CA ALA A 242 -1.45 26.01 16.31
C ALA A 242 -1.69 25.14 17.56
N ALA A 243 -1.27 25.60 18.74
CA ALA A 243 -1.54 24.91 20.01
C ALA A 243 -3.04 24.87 20.35
N GLU A 244 -3.75 25.99 20.14
CA GLU A 244 -5.21 26.10 20.28
C GLU A 244 -5.94 25.16 19.30
N ALA A 245 -5.52 25.09 18.04
CA ALA A 245 -6.10 24.19 17.05
C ALA A 245 -5.89 22.70 17.41
N ARG A 246 -4.68 22.32 17.87
CA ARG A 246 -4.42 20.95 18.37
C ARG A 246 -5.29 20.63 19.58
N ASN A 247 -5.44 21.56 20.51
CA ASN A 247 -6.28 21.38 21.69
C ASN A 247 -7.77 21.29 21.33
N ALA A 248 -8.26 22.09 20.39
CA ALA A 248 -9.65 22.03 19.90
C ALA A 248 -9.95 20.71 19.18
N LEU A 249 -9.00 20.21 18.37
CA LEU A 249 -9.07 18.86 17.82
C LEU A 249 -9.12 17.82 18.95
N HIS A 250 -8.21 17.88 19.93
CA HIS A 250 -8.23 16.94 21.06
C HIS A 250 -9.51 17.03 21.91
N ALA A 251 -10.15 18.20 22.02
CA ALA A 251 -11.43 18.37 22.71
C ALA A 251 -12.60 17.75 21.93
N HIS A 252 -12.57 17.80 20.59
CA HIS A 252 -13.54 17.11 19.74
C HIS A 252 -13.30 15.59 19.61
N TYR A 253 -12.04 15.15 19.73
CA TYR A 253 -11.60 13.76 19.58
C TYR A 253 -10.94 13.19 20.85
N PRO A 254 -11.55 13.31 22.06
CA PRO A 254 -10.86 13.12 23.35
C PRO A 254 -10.47 11.69 23.70
N MET A 255 -10.86 10.70 22.87
CA MET A 255 -10.43 9.32 23.00
C MET A 255 -9.27 8.96 22.06
N CYS A 256 -8.89 9.84 21.12
CA CYS A 256 -7.70 9.65 20.27
C CYS A 256 -6.40 9.83 21.08
N ALA A 257 -5.24 9.56 20.46
CA ALA A 257 -3.95 9.89 21.07
C ALA A 257 -3.69 11.41 21.09
N ARG A 258 -2.73 11.86 21.91
CA ARG A 258 -2.48 13.28 22.21
C ARG A 258 -2.20 14.15 20.97
N ASP A 259 -1.60 13.60 19.93
CA ASP A 259 -1.17 14.32 18.73
C ASP A 259 -2.15 14.16 17.56
N VAL A 260 -3.40 14.54 17.78
CA VAL A 260 -4.47 14.59 16.76
C VAL A 260 -4.19 15.69 15.73
N GLY A 261 -4.35 15.39 14.44
CA GLY A 261 -4.35 16.36 13.35
C GLY A 261 -5.59 16.32 12.46
N ASP A 262 -5.60 17.17 11.44
CA ASP A 262 -6.73 17.34 10.51
C ASP A 262 -7.15 16.05 9.78
N ALA A 263 -6.27 15.03 9.70
CA ALA A 263 -6.59 13.76 9.08
C ALA A 263 -7.64 12.99 9.89
N VAL A 264 -7.55 13.01 11.22
CA VAL A 264 -8.56 12.43 12.12
C VAL A 264 -9.91 13.13 11.98
N ALA A 265 -9.92 14.45 11.81
CA ALA A 265 -11.15 15.21 11.58
C ALA A 265 -11.80 14.92 10.21
N LYS A 266 -11.04 14.42 9.24
CA LYS A 266 -11.51 14.05 7.89
C LYS A 266 -11.87 12.57 7.75
N ASP A 267 -11.57 11.71 8.73
CA ASP A 267 -11.87 10.28 8.66
C ASP A 267 -13.37 9.99 8.96
N PRO A 268 -14.13 9.42 8.00
CA PRO A 268 -15.56 9.20 8.17
C PRO A 268 -15.90 8.08 9.15
N THR A 269 -14.96 7.16 9.42
CA THR A 269 -15.15 6.09 10.40
C THR A 269 -15.07 6.64 11.82
N ILE A 270 -14.12 7.54 12.11
CA ILE A 270 -14.04 8.24 13.40
C ILE A 270 -15.30 9.10 13.62
N ALA A 271 -15.77 9.83 12.62
CA ALA A 271 -17.03 10.59 12.71
C ALA A 271 -18.25 9.69 13.02
N GLY A 272 -18.37 8.54 12.34
CA GLY A 272 -19.43 7.56 12.60
C GLY A 272 -19.34 6.91 13.99
N LEU A 273 -18.13 6.63 14.47
CA LEU A 273 -17.88 6.11 15.82
C LEU A 273 -18.25 7.13 16.91
N ILE A 274 -17.98 8.42 16.72
CA ILE A 274 -18.39 9.49 17.65
C ILE A 274 -19.92 9.61 17.70
N ALA A 275 -20.61 9.56 16.56
CA ALA A 275 -22.07 9.54 16.52
C ALA A 275 -22.64 8.33 17.28
N ARG A 276 -22.07 7.12 17.07
CA ARG A 276 -22.44 5.91 17.81
C ARG A 276 -22.17 6.02 19.31
N ARG A 277 -21.01 6.55 19.71
CA ARG A 277 -20.66 6.80 21.12
C ARG A 277 -21.68 7.73 21.79
N SER A 278 -22.06 8.79 21.08
CA SER A 278 -23.03 9.80 21.55
C SER A 278 -24.44 9.22 21.74
N GLU A 279 -24.81 8.22 20.95
CA GLU A 279 -26.05 7.46 21.12
C GLU A 279 -25.98 6.51 22.34
N LEU A 280 -24.88 5.75 22.48
CA LEU A 280 -24.68 4.84 23.62
C LEU A 280 -24.62 5.57 24.98
N LEU A 281 -24.04 6.76 25.01
CA LEU A 281 -23.96 7.64 26.19
C LEU A 281 -25.32 8.12 26.72
N LYS A 282 -26.44 7.84 26.04
CA LYS A 282 -27.80 8.06 26.56
C LYS A 282 -28.20 7.05 27.65
N ASP A 283 -27.60 5.86 27.64
CA ASP A 283 -27.59 4.92 28.77
C ASP A 283 -26.16 4.42 29.00
N PRO A 284 -25.33 5.18 29.73
CA PRO A 284 -23.93 4.84 29.95
C PRO A 284 -23.74 3.71 30.98
N VAL A 285 -24.81 3.22 31.61
CA VAL A 285 -24.76 2.12 32.58
C VAL A 285 -25.11 0.79 31.90
N GLY A 286 -26.14 0.78 31.06
CA GLY A 286 -26.46 -0.38 30.20
C GLY A 286 -25.43 -0.61 29.10
N ASN A 287 -24.81 0.45 28.57
CA ASN A 287 -23.82 0.39 27.49
C ASN A 287 -22.35 0.48 27.96
N ALA A 288 -22.05 0.29 29.24
CA ALA A 288 -20.71 0.55 29.79
C ALA A 288 -19.58 -0.16 29.02
N ASP A 289 -19.73 -1.46 28.75
CA ASP A 289 -18.73 -2.25 28.02
C ASP A 289 -18.67 -1.87 26.53
N THR A 290 -19.81 -1.57 25.89
CA THR A 290 -19.85 -1.21 24.46
C THR A 290 -19.35 0.21 24.19
N ILE A 291 -19.44 1.11 25.18
CA ILE A 291 -18.76 2.41 25.16
C ILE A 291 -17.25 2.20 25.29
N ALA A 292 -16.79 1.34 26.19
CA ALA A 292 -15.37 1.03 26.33
C ALA A 292 -14.77 0.41 25.04
N ASP A 293 -15.51 -0.48 24.36
CA ASP A 293 -15.10 -1.02 23.06
C ASP A 293 -15.03 0.07 21.98
N VAL A 294 -16.05 0.93 21.88
CA VAL A 294 -16.04 2.06 20.92
C VAL A 294 -14.90 3.03 21.21
N ASP A 295 -14.57 3.27 22.47
CA ASP A 295 -13.48 4.15 22.89
C ASP A 295 -12.10 3.56 22.59
N ASN A 296 -11.92 2.25 22.80
CA ASN A 296 -10.71 1.54 22.38
C ASN A 296 -10.52 1.56 20.85
N ILE A 297 -11.61 1.43 20.09
CA ILE A 297 -11.60 1.52 18.62
C ILE A 297 -11.30 2.96 18.18
N LEU A 298 -11.89 3.98 18.81
CA LEU A 298 -11.58 5.40 18.54
C LEU A 298 -10.11 5.71 18.81
N HIS A 299 -9.55 5.24 19.93
CA HIS A 299 -8.15 5.44 20.28
C HIS A 299 -7.21 4.83 19.25
N ARG A 300 -7.43 3.55 18.91
CA ARG A 300 -6.63 2.85 17.90
C ARG A 300 -6.80 3.48 16.52
N ARG A 301 -8.02 3.84 16.12
CA ARG A 301 -8.29 4.43 14.81
C ARG A 301 -7.68 5.82 14.67
N GLY A 302 -7.64 6.62 15.74
CA GLY A 302 -6.90 7.89 15.77
C GLY A 302 -5.40 7.69 15.50
N LEU A 303 -4.78 6.73 16.19
CA LEU A 303 -3.37 6.35 15.96
C LEU A 303 -3.14 5.80 14.55
N GLU A 304 -4.02 4.94 14.04
CA GLU A 304 -3.97 4.43 12.65
C GLU A 304 -4.02 5.56 11.63
N VAL A 305 -4.90 6.56 11.83
CA VAL A 305 -5.08 7.68 10.89
C VAL A 305 -3.89 8.64 10.92
N GLU A 306 -3.33 8.96 12.09
CA GLU A 306 -2.13 9.81 12.16
C GLU A 306 -0.87 9.08 11.70
N ALA A 307 -0.71 7.78 11.99
CA ALA A 307 0.34 6.96 11.39
C ALA A 307 0.18 6.85 9.87
N ALA A 308 -1.04 6.67 9.36
CA ALA A 308 -1.33 6.66 7.93
C ALA A 308 -1.14 8.03 7.26
N ARG A 309 -1.36 9.14 7.98
CA ARG A 309 -1.08 10.51 7.53
C ARG A 309 0.43 10.74 7.40
N LYS A 310 1.22 10.37 8.42
CA LYS A 310 2.70 10.44 8.37
C LYS A 310 3.30 9.52 7.30
N ARG A 311 2.55 8.49 6.87
CA ARG A 311 2.85 7.60 5.71
C ARG A 311 2.36 8.09 4.33
N ARG A 312 1.71 9.26 4.19
CA ARG A 312 1.07 9.71 2.94
C ARG A 312 1.86 10.82 2.23
N GLY A 313 2.77 10.40 1.35
CA GLY A 313 3.49 11.27 0.41
C GLY A 313 4.05 10.48 -0.77
N LYS A 314 3.22 10.27 -1.82
CA LYS A 314 3.52 9.43 -3.02
C LYS A 314 3.80 7.93 -2.70
N PRO A 315 3.86 7.05 -3.73
CA PRO A 315 4.41 5.70 -3.59
C PRO A 315 5.86 5.75 -3.10
N LEU A 316 6.25 4.72 -2.35
CA LEU A 316 7.20 4.72 -1.23
C LEU A 316 8.68 5.00 -1.61
N GLN A 317 9.61 5.09 -0.64
CA GLN A 317 11.07 5.35 -0.84
C GLN A 317 11.98 4.47 0.07
N PRO A 318 13.01 3.76 -0.44
CA PRO A 318 13.87 2.82 0.28
C PRO A 318 14.84 3.38 1.26
N ASP A 319 15.30 4.57 0.95
CA ASP A 319 16.08 5.32 1.87
C ASP A 319 15.15 5.88 2.98
N GLY A 320 13.84 6.08 2.70
CA GLY A 320 12.93 6.87 3.54
C GLY A 320 11.84 6.19 4.38
N LEU A 321 11.44 4.91 4.23
CA LEU A 321 10.27 4.42 5.03
C LEU A 321 10.52 4.24 6.53
N PHE A 322 11.77 4.32 6.98
CA PHE A 322 12.11 4.43 8.40
C PHE A 322 11.93 5.84 8.97
N ALA A 323 11.83 6.85 8.09
CA ALA A 323 11.77 8.25 8.44
C ALA A 323 10.31 8.73 8.39
N PHE A 324 9.76 9.07 9.56
CA PHE A 324 8.44 9.67 9.73
C PHE A 324 8.29 11.08 9.11
N ASP A 325 9.31 11.60 8.40
CA ASP A 325 9.43 12.98 7.96
C ASP A 325 9.68 13.18 6.45
N ASP A 326 10.00 12.12 5.68
CA ASP A 326 10.34 12.20 4.25
C ASP A 326 9.09 12.39 3.36
N VAL A 327 8.45 13.56 3.49
CA VAL A 327 7.22 13.94 2.76
C VAL A 327 7.47 15.24 1.98
N GLU A 328 7.53 15.14 0.64
CA GLU A 328 7.20 16.30 -0.21
C GLU A 328 5.71 16.65 0.01
N PRO A 329 5.39 17.86 0.49
CA PRO A 329 4.00 18.24 0.72
C PRO A 329 3.28 18.56 -0.59
N ASP A 330 2.05 18.05 -0.72
CA ASP A 330 1.06 18.74 -1.56
C ASP A 330 0.86 20.18 -1.05
N ASP A 331 0.41 21.07 -1.93
CA ASP A 331 0.19 22.51 -1.65
C ASP A 331 -0.74 22.80 -0.45
N ARG A 332 -1.36 21.77 0.16
CA ARG A 332 -2.31 21.90 1.28
C ARG A 332 -1.94 21.17 2.58
N GLU A 333 -1.05 20.17 2.63
CA GLU A 333 -0.69 19.47 3.92
C GLU A 333 0.85 19.27 4.11
N VAL A 334 1.46 19.58 5.28
CA VAL A 334 2.93 19.38 5.60
C VAL A 334 3.19 18.84 7.02
N SER A 335 4.27 18.07 7.17
CA SER A 335 4.80 17.48 8.41
C SER A 335 5.78 18.33 9.23
N ASP A 336 6.43 19.35 8.66
CA ASP A 336 7.38 20.23 9.38
C ASP A 336 6.68 21.31 10.23
N TYR A 337 7.19 21.51 11.45
CA TYR A 337 6.81 22.57 12.39
C TYR A 337 6.92 23.98 11.78
N ARG A 338 8.02 24.27 11.06
CA ARG A 338 8.21 25.59 10.42
C ARG A 338 7.19 25.79 9.30
N ALA A 339 6.96 24.77 8.48
CA ALA A 339 5.95 24.82 7.41
C ALA A 339 4.51 24.95 7.95
N ARG A 340 4.16 24.29 9.07
CA ARG A 340 2.89 24.51 9.79
C ARG A 340 2.74 25.97 10.24
N ARG A 341 3.78 26.53 10.90
CA ARG A 341 3.83 27.94 11.35
C ARG A 341 3.66 28.91 10.18
N GLN A 342 4.36 28.67 9.07
CA GLN A 342 4.28 29.49 7.84
C GLN A 342 2.86 29.46 7.21
N ARG A 343 2.19 28.30 7.16
CA ARG A 343 0.86 28.19 6.55
C ARG A 343 -0.26 28.83 7.37
N GLN A 344 -0.23 28.74 8.71
CA GLN A 344 -1.20 29.44 9.55
C GLN A 344 -1.11 30.98 9.36
N ARG A 345 0.12 31.49 9.18
CA ARG A 345 0.37 32.89 8.82
C ARG A 345 -0.19 33.25 7.43
N GLN A 346 0.02 32.41 6.41
CA GLN A 346 -0.53 32.62 5.06
C GLN A 346 -2.06 32.55 5.01
N ALA A 347 -2.69 31.62 5.74
CA ALA A 347 -4.15 31.51 5.81
C ALA A 347 -4.79 32.77 6.41
N ARG A 348 -4.20 33.32 7.49
CA ARG A 348 -4.62 34.60 8.09
C ARG A 348 -4.48 35.77 7.10
N GLN A 349 -3.43 35.79 6.27
CA GLN A 349 -3.25 36.82 5.24
C GLN A 349 -4.27 36.69 4.09
N LEU A 350 -4.55 35.47 3.63
CA LEU A 350 -5.53 35.22 2.56
C LEU A 350 -6.98 35.54 2.98
N HIS A 351 -7.35 35.25 4.23
CA HIS A 351 -8.67 35.61 4.77
C HIS A 351 -8.92 37.13 4.87
N ALA A 352 -7.89 37.97 4.73
CA ALA A 352 -8.03 39.42 4.62
C ALA A 352 -8.28 39.94 3.18
N CYS A 353 -8.24 39.06 2.17
CA CYS A 353 -8.28 39.44 0.75
C CYS A 353 -9.37 38.71 -0.04
N ILE A 354 -10.63 39.13 0.13
CA ILE A 354 -11.77 38.69 -0.70
C ILE A 354 -12.31 39.89 -1.49
N ILE A 355 -12.25 39.80 -2.83
CA ILE A 355 -12.85 40.71 -3.81
C ILE A 355 -13.51 39.82 -4.89
N PRO A 356 -14.73 40.13 -5.38
CA PRO A 356 -15.57 39.16 -6.10
C PRO A 356 -15.19 38.89 -7.56
N GLU A 357 -15.80 37.83 -8.10
CA GLU A 357 -15.57 37.23 -9.41
C GLU A 357 -15.94 38.14 -10.60
N GLY A 358 -15.23 37.99 -11.73
CA GLY A 358 -15.55 38.69 -12.97
C GLY A 358 -14.76 38.22 -14.21
N GLU A 359 -15.52 37.75 -15.21
CA GLU A 359 -15.19 37.63 -16.64
C GLU A 359 -14.20 36.53 -17.11
N THR A 360 -14.40 36.11 -18.36
CA THR A 360 -13.82 34.92 -19.01
C THR A 360 -12.97 35.28 -20.23
N GLY A 361 -11.91 34.52 -20.52
CA GLY A 361 -11.20 34.60 -21.79
C GLY A 361 -10.33 33.37 -22.08
N GLU A 362 -10.68 32.62 -23.13
CA GLU A 362 -9.83 31.56 -23.69
C GLU A 362 -8.90 32.13 -24.76
N ILE A 363 -7.60 31.78 -24.71
CA ILE A 363 -6.69 31.74 -25.86
C ILE A 363 -5.84 30.46 -25.72
N ILE A 364 -5.48 29.86 -26.86
CA ILE A 364 -4.91 28.51 -26.98
C ILE A 364 -3.42 28.55 -27.40
N ASP A 365 -2.69 27.50 -27.00
CA ASP A 365 -1.32 27.07 -27.37
C ASP A 365 -0.12 27.93 -26.96
N GLY A 366 0.92 27.24 -26.44
CA GLY A 366 2.17 27.85 -25.95
C GLY A 366 3.00 26.99 -24.98
N ASP A 367 3.20 25.70 -25.29
CA ASP A 367 4.22 24.79 -24.69
C ASP A 367 4.46 24.88 -23.17
N ALA A 368 3.42 24.67 -22.35
CA ALA A 368 3.59 24.46 -20.90
C ALA A 368 2.55 23.49 -20.30
N GLN A 369 3.05 22.60 -19.42
CA GLN A 369 2.34 21.98 -18.29
C GLN A 369 0.85 21.62 -18.47
N LEU A 370 0.56 20.45 -19.05
CA LEU A 370 -0.80 19.89 -19.06
C LEU A 370 -1.29 19.62 -17.62
N SER A 371 -2.42 20.26 -17.27
CA SER A 371 -3.10 20.14 -15.98
C SER A 371 -3.52 18.70 -15.66
N GLN A 372 -3.03 18.15 -14.55
CA GLN A 372 -3.42 16.82 -14.08
C GLN A 372 -4.75 16.85 -13.33
N LYS A 373 -5.85 16.61 -14.06
CA LYS A 373 -7.11 16.13 -13.44
C LYS A 373 -6.95 14.65 -13.04
N PRO A 374 -7.70 14.13 -12.05
CA PRO A 374 -7.48 12.78 -11.53
C PRO A 374 -7.69 11.68 -12.58
N LEU A 375 -6.65 10.91 -12.86
CA LEU A 375 -6.72 9.76 -13.76
C LEU A 375 -7.22 8.52 -13.02
N PHE A 376 -8.40 8.02 -13.39
CA PHE A 376 -8.90 6.73 -12.94
C PHE A 376 -8.01 5.59 -13.47
N ALA A 377 -7.74 4.58 -12.64
CA ALA A 377 -7.01 3.39 -13.10
C ALA A 377 -7.91 2.50 -13.99
N SER A 378 -7.35 2.02 -15.10
CA SER A 378 -8.00 1.11 -16.05
C SER A 378 -8.45 -0.22 -15.42
N SER A 379 -9.28 -0.98 -16.12
CA SER A 379 -9.67 -2.35 -15.76
C SER A 379 -8.51 -3.33 -15.85
N VAL A 380 -7.71 -3.29 -16.93
CA VAL A 380 -6.57 -4.22 -17.17
C VAL A 380 -5.57 -4.18 -16.01
N VAL A 381 -5.23 -2.99 -15.52
CA VAL A 381 -4.32 -2.80 -14.37
C VAL A 381 -4.89 -3.36 -13.06
N LYS A 382 -6.20 -3.66 -13.00
CA LYS A 382 -6.85 -4.28 -11.83
C LYS A 382 -7.01 -5.80 -11.99
N SER A 383 -6.94 -6.35 -13.20
CA SER A 383 -7.02 -7.79 -13.48
C SER A 383 -5.66 -8.46 -13.68
N ASP A 384 -4.62 -7.72 -14.08
CA ASP A 384 -3.28 -8.26 -14.33
C ASP A 384 -2.73 -9.05 -13.12
N PRO A 385 -2.51 -10.38 -13.22
CA PRO A 385 -2.11 -11.20 -12.10
C PRO A 385 -0.77 -10.78 -11.50
N TYR A 386 0.19 -10.31 -12.29
CA TYR A 386 1.47 -9.85 -11.74
C TYR A 386 1.36 -8.50 -11.03
N PHE A 387 0.55 -7.56 -11.50
CA PHE A 387 0.26 -6.32 -10.77
C PHE A 387 -0.56 -6.58 -9.50
N GLN A 388 -1.50 -7.54 -9.53
CA GLN A 388 -2.21 -8.01 -8.33
C GLN A 388 -1.25 -8.67 -7.32
N GLU A 389 -0.37 -9.57 -7.80
CA GLU A 389 0.68 -10.19 -6.98
C GLU A 389 1.66 -9.16 -6.45
N LEU A 390 2.09 -8.15 -7.22
CA LEU A 390 2.88 -7.03 -6.72
C LEU A 390 2.11 -6.17 -5.72
N GLY A 391 0.79 -6.03 -5.86
CA GLY A 391 -0.07 -5.34 -4.91
C GLY A 391 -0.20 -6.08 -3.58
N VAL A 392 -0.39 -7.40 -3.63
CA VAL A 392 -0.39 -8.27 -2.45
C VAL A 392 1.01 -8.52 -1.93
N LEU A 393 2.06 -8.44 -2.77
CA LEU A 393 3.45 -8.40 -2.34
C LEU A 393 3.66 -7.10 -1.58
N ARG A 394 3.32 -5.93 -2.12
CA ARG A 394 3.39 -4.64 -1.42
C ARG A 394 2.65 -4.68 -0.08
N ASP A 395 1.41 -5.14 -0.08
CA ASP A 395 0.59 -5.20 1.14
C ASP A 395 1.12 -6.25 2.12
N ALA A 396 1.68 -7.36 1.63
CA ALA A 396 2.41 -8.30 2.47
C ALA A 396 3.65 -7.65 3.05
N LEU A 397 4.48 -7.00 2.22
CA LEU A 397 5.52 -6.05 2.60
C LEU A 397 4.94 -4.88 3.47
N VAL A 398 3.68 -4.90 3.97
CA VAL A 398 3.17 -4.17 5.14
C VAL A 398 2.99 -4.96 6.47
N VAL A 399 2.31 -6.16 6.69
CA VAL A 399 2.50 -6.85 8.05
C VAL A 399 3.97 -7.05 8.29
N GLU A 400 4.76 -7.36 7.29
CA GLU A 400 6.10 -7.83 7.60
C GLU A 400 6.89 -6.67 8.22
N GLY A 401 6.45 -5.44 7.94
CA GLY A 401 6.82 -4.21 8.59
C GLY A 401 7.32 -3.09 7.67
N ARG A 402 6.43 -2.46 6.89
CA ARG A 402 6.64 -1.38 5.88
C ARG A 402 7.96 -0.60 5.93
N GLU A 403 8.49 -0.23 7.10
CA GLU A 403 9.78 0.43 7.19
C GLU A 403 10.96 -0.37 6.58
N VAL A 404 11.09 -1.71 6.68
CA VAL A 404 12.32 -2.39 6.15
C VAL A 404 12.28 -2.70 4.70
N ASN A 405 11.12 -3.06 4.20
CA ASN A 405 10.89 -3.06 2.78
C ASN A 405 10.61 -1.63 2.35
N ALA A 406 11.32 -0.64 2.92
CA ALA A 406 11.76 0.49 2.16
C ALA A 406 12.36 -0.04 0.83
N PRO A 407 13.56 -0.68 0.79
CA PRO A 407 14.07 -1.45 -0.35
C PRO A 407 13.03 -2.17 -1.19
N ALA A 408 12.39 -3.21 -0.63
CA ALA A 408 11.53 -4.07 -1.43
C ALA A 408 10.21 -3.41 -1.83
N ILE A 409 9.62 -2.46 -1.08
CA ILE A 409 8.35 -1.82 -1.49
C ILE A 409 8.56 -0.79 -2.58
N GLN A 410 9.63 0.01 -2.61
CA GLN A 410 9.84 0.82 -3.82
C GLN A 410 10.32 -0.03 -4.98
N CYS A 411 11.14 -1.07 -4.73
CA CYS A 411 11.45 -2.02 -5.79
C CYS A 411 10.16 -2.61 -6.39
N VAL A 412 9.18 -2.96 -5.55
CA VAL A 412 7.84 -3.43 -5.95
C VAL A 412 6.97 -2.32 -6.54
N GLU A 413 6.96 -1.10 -6.02
CA GLU A 413 6.09 -0.02 -6.51
C GLU A 413 6.64 0.70 -7.75
N GLU A 414 7.95 0.65 -7.97
CA GLU A 414 8.59 0.96 -9.25
C GLU A 414 8.34 -0.17 -10.24
N GLN A 415 8.38 -1.45 -9.83
CA GLN A 415 7.88 -2.57 -10.64
C GLN A 415 6.39 -2.40 -10.97
N MET A 416 5.52 -2.01 -10.03
CA MET A 416 4.10 -1.70 -10.28
C MET A 416 3.94 -0.48 -11.19
N ARG A 417 4.76 0.57 -11.02
CA ARG A 417 4.75 1.76 -11.87
C ARG A 417 5.14 1.41 -13.30
N ARG A 418 6.18 0.60 -13.49
CA ARG A 418 6.66 0.13 -14.79
C ARG A 418 5.74 -0.91 -15.42
N ARG A 419 5.20 -1.85 -14.65
CA ARG A 419 4.14 -2.77 -15.10
C ARG A 419 2.88 -2.00 -15.50
N MET A 420 2.46 -0.98 -14.74
CA MET A 420 1.35 -0.10 -15.12
C MET A 420 1.66 0.71 -16.39
N GLN A 421 2.90 1.16 -16.59
CA GLN A 421 3.32 1.81 -17.84
C GLN A 421 3.32 0.83 -19.02
N GLN A 422 3.82 -0.40 -18.83
CA GLN A 422 3.82 -1.48 -19.81
C GLN A 422 2.40 -1.89 -20.18
N LEU A 423 1.52 -2.15 -19.20
CA LEU A 423 0.10 -2.45 -19.41
C LEU A 423 -0.61 -1.31 -20.16
N ARG A 424 -0.32 -0.03 -19.85
CA ARG A 424 -0.84 1.13 -20.60
C ARG A 424 -0.23 1.28 -22.00
N SER A 425 0.97 0.74 -22.21
CA SER A 425 1.58 0.65 -23.55
C SER A 425 0.90 -0.45 -24.35
N ASP A 426 0.73 -1.63 -23.77
CA ASP A 426 -0.04 -2.75 -24.31
C ASP A 426 -1.50 -2.36 -24.64
N GLU A 427 -2.18 -1.59 -23.77
CA GLU A 427 -3.52 -1.04 -24.04
C GLU A 427 -3.53 -0.17 -25.32
N ARG A 428 -2.49 0.65 -25.52
CA ARG A 428 -2.33 1.46 -26.74
C ARG A 428 -1.95 0.61 -27.94
N LYS A 429 -1.08 -0.40 -27.77
CA LYS A 429 -0.70 -1.35 -28.83
C LYS A 429 -1.91 -2.14 -29.31
N ALA A 430 -2.72 -2.66 -28.39
CA ALA A 430 -3.95 -3.38 -28.70
C ALA A 430 -4.97 -2.48 -29.44
N ALA A 431 -5.20 -1.25 -28.97
CA ALA A 431 -6.08 -0.30 -29.65
C ALA A 431 -5.54 0.14 -31.03
N LYS A 432 -4.20 0.22 -31.20
CA LYS A 432 -3.52 0.51 -32.46
C LYS A 432 -3.62 -0.67 -33.45
N ALA A 433 -3.54 -1.91 -32.96
CA ALA A 433 -3.79 -3.11 -33.74
C ALA A 433 -5.27 -3.24 -34.15
N GLU A 434 -6.24 -3.01 -33.25
CA GLU A 434 -7.67 -2.98 -33.61
C GLU A 434 -7.95 -1.87 -34.64
N ALA A 435 -7.38 -0.67 -34.47
CA ALA A 435 -7.51 0.41 -35.44
C ALA A 435 -6.85 0.09 -36.80
N ARG A 436 -5.66 -0.54 -36.82
CA ARG A 436 -5.04 -1.03 -38.06
C ARG A 436 -5.89 -2.10 -38.72
N ARG A 437 -6.43 -3.05 -37.96
CA ARG A 437 -7.28 -4.14 -38.46
C ARG A 437 -8.55 -3.60 -39.11
N GLU A 438 -9.23 -2.64 -38.48
CA GLU A 438 -10.39 -1.96 -39.05
C GLU A 438 -10.03 -1.14 -40.29
N GLN A 439 -8.95 -0.35 -40.23
CA GLN A 439 -8.49 0.43 -41.39
C GLN A 439 -8.09 -0.48 -42.56
N TRP A 440 -7.40 -1.59 -42.31
CA TRP A 440 -7.01 -2.56 -43.33
C TRP A 440 -8.23 -3.24 -43.96
N LEU A 441 -9.24 -3.61 -43.15
CA LEU A 441 -10.52 -4.13 -43.66
C LEU A 441 -11.26 -3.09 -44.52
N LEU A 442 -11.22 -1.80 -44.16
CA LEU A 442 -11.73 -0.70 -44.99
C LEU A 442 -10.89 -0.49 -46.26
N GLU A 443 -9.57 -0.68 -46.23
CA GLU A 443 -8.69 -0.59 -47.40
C GLU A 443 -8.89 -1.76 -48.38
N GLN A 444 -9.14 -2.98 -47.88
CA GLN A 444 -9.52 -4.13 -48.72
C GLN A 444 -10.96 -4.03 -49.24
N HIS A 445 -11.85 -3.39 -48.48
CA HIS A 445 -13.27 -3.27 -48.81
C HIS A 445 -13.78 -1.81 -48.72
N PRO A 446 -13.29 -0.86 -49.53
CA PRO A 446 -13.63 0.57 -49.39
C PRO A 446 -15.12 0.88 -49.58
N TYR A 447 -15.83 -0.01 -50.27
CA TYR A 447 -17.29 0.04 -50.40
C TYR A 447 -18.04 -0.20 -49.08
N LEU A 448 -17.41 -0.69 -48.01
CA LEU A 448 -18.05 -0.85 -46.69
C LEU A 448 -17.95 0.41 -45.80
N ASP A 449 -17.22 1.45 -46.22
CA ASP A 449 -17.21 2.72 -45.49
C ASP A 449 -18.61 3.35 -45.41
N GLY A 450 -18.91 3.95 -44.26
CA GLY A 450 -20.22 4.54 -43.94
C GLY A 450 -21.40 3.56 -43.86
N VAL A 451 -21.20 2.24 -44.00
CA VAL A 451 -22.30 1.26 -43.95
C VAL A 451 -22.75 1.02 -42.50
N ALA A 452 -24.06 1.14 -42.26
CA ALA A 452 -24.66 0.99 -40.93
C ALA A 452 -24.75 -0.48 -40.47
N LEU A 453 -23.63 -1.05 -40.03
CA LEU A 453 -23.48 -2.44 -39.59
C LEU A 453 -23.97 -2.68 -38.14
N ALA A 454 -25.12 -2.09 -37.78
CA ALA A 454 -25.75 -2.16 -36.45
C ALA A 454 -24.85 -1.74 -35.26
N GLY A 455 -23.77 -0.99 -35.51
CA GLY A 455 -22.78 -0.59 -34.50
C GLY A 455 -21.67 -1.62 -34.25
N LEU A 456 -21.58 -2.68 -35.05
CA LEU A 456 -20.47 -3.63 -35.02
C LEU A 456 -19.31 -3.16 -35.91
N PRO A 457 -18.05 -3.28 -35.46
CA PRO A 457 -16.87 -3.08 -36.31
C PRO A 457 -16.65 -4.27 -37.27
N LEU A 458 -15.91 -4.06 -38.37
CA LEU A 458 -15.77 -5.02 -39.46
C LEU A 458 -15.09 -6.34 -39.03
N SER A 459 -14.10 -6.25 -38.14
CA SER A 459 -13.40 -7.40 -37.53
C SER A 459 -14.35 -8.38 -36.83
N LYS A 460 -15.52 -7.92 -36.37
CA LYS A 460 -16.53 -8.75 -35.69
C LYS A 460 -17.51 -9.45 -36.63
N LEU A 461 -17.33 -9.32 -37.96
CA LEU A 461 -18.22 -9.91 -38.97
C LEU A 461 -17.68 -11.19 -39.64
N GLY A 462 -16.40 -11.55 -39.44
CA GLY A 462 -15.82 -12.78 -40.02
C GLY A 462 -15.76 -12.78 -41.56
N LEU A 463 -15.55 -11.62 -42.18
CA LEU A 463 -15.68 -11.44 -43.64
C LEU A 463 -14.82 -12.41 -44.47
N SER A 464 -13.60 -12.74 -44.02
CA SER A 464 -12.68 -13.68 -44.68
C SER A 464 -13.10 -15.16 -44.55
N GLU A 465 -14.06 -15.48 -43.66
CA GLU A 465 -14.55 -16.85 -43.40
C GLU A 465 -15.89 -17.12 -44.11
N ASP A 466 -16.60 -16.09 -44.56
CA ASP A 466 -17.88 -16.21 -45.25
C ASP A 466 -17.68 -16.49 -46.75
N GLU A 467 -17.91 -17.74 -47.15
CA GLU A 467 -17.68 -18.22 -48.53
C GLU A 467 -18.53 -17.51 -49.61
N GLU A 468 -19.63 -16.84 -49.23
CA GLU A 468 -20.38 -15.99 -50.16
C GLU A 468 -19.74 -14.61 -50.32
N PHE A 469 -19.32 -13.96 -49.22
CA PHE A 469 -18.62 -12.68 -49.24
C PHE A 469 -17.26 -12.78 -49.94
N THR A 470 -16.43 -13.78 -49.62
CA THR A 470 -15.10 -13.95 -50.24
C THR A 470 -15.20 -14.16 -51.75
N ARG A 471 -16.06 -15.07 -52.22
CA ARG A 471 -16.36 -15.26 -53.65
C ARG A 471 -16.85 -13.98 -54.32
N LEU A 472 -17.74 -13.21 -53.67
CA LEU A 472 -18.22 -11.94 -54.22
C LEU A 472 -17.10 -10.88 -54.29
N ALA A 473 -16.14 -10.91 -53.37
CA ALA A 473 -14.97 -10.03 -53.37
C ALA A 473 -13.96 -10.44 -54.45
N GLU A 474 -13.69 -11.74 -54.63
CA GLU A 474 -12.90 -12.26 -55.76
C GLU A 474 -13.51 -11.80 -57.10
N GLU A 475 -14.81 -12.00 -57.29
CA GLU A 475 -15.53 -11.54 -58.49
C GLU A 475 -15.45 -10.00 -58.66
N HIS A 476 -15.47 -9.22 -57.57
CA HIS A 476 -15.27 -7.77 -57.61
C HIS A 476 -13.84 -7.42 -58.06
N THR A 477 -12.79 -8.03 -57.49
CA THR A 477 -11.39 -7.75 -57.89
C THR A 477 -11.12 -8.08 -59.36
N VAL A 478 -11.68 -9.18 -59.89
CA VAL A 478 -11.57 -9.56 -61.31
C VAL A 478 -12.27 -8.52 -62.21
N LEU A 479 -13.42 -8.00 -61.80
CA LEU A 479 -14.11 -6.93 -62.52
C LEU A 479 -13.38 -5.57 -62.40
N ALA A 480 -12.73 -5.31 -61.26
CA ALA A 480 -12.01 -4.08 -60.96
C ALA A 480 -10.72 -3.92 -61.80
N ALA A 481 -10.21 -5.00 -62.39
CA ALA A 481 -9.12 -4.96 -63.38
C ALA A 481 -9.51 -4.29 -64.72
N SER A 482 -10.77 -3.89 -64.92
CA SER A 482 -11.23 -3.10 -66.09
C SER A 482 -12.46 -2.25 -65.74
N PRO A 483 -12.34 -1.25 -64.85
CA PRO A 483 -13.47 -0.62 -64.19
C PRO A 483 -14.36 0.17 -65.16
N GLU A 484 -13.76 0.84 -66.15
CA GLU A 484 -14.49 1.60 -67.20
C GLU A 484 -15.47 0.75 -68.01
N LYS A 485 -15.21 -0.56 -68.16
CA LYS A 485 -16.04 -1.50 -68.91
C LYS A 485 -17.06 -2.23 -68.04
N ASN A 486 -16.79 -2.29 -66.74
CA ASN A 486 -17.48 -3.15 -65.78
C ASN A 486 -18.29 -2.36 -64.74
N ALA A 487 -18.40 -1.03 -64.87
CA ALA A 487 -18.94 -0.13 -63.84
C ALA A 487 -20.32 -0.54 -63.28
N GLU A 488 -21.29 -0.93 -64.12
CA GLU A 488 -22.60 -1.40 -63.65
C GLU A 488 -22.50 -2.74 -62.89
N ALA A 489 -21.63 -3.64 -63.34
CA ALA A 489 -21.40 -4.93 -62.68
C ALA A 489 -20.66 -4.77 -61.34
N LEU A 490 -19.69 -3.85 -61.26
CA LEU A 490 -19.00 -3.48 -60.02
C LEU A 490 -19.99 -2.89 -59.01
N ALA A 491 -20.78 -1.88 -59.41
CA ALA A 491 -21.79 -1.28 -58.53
C ALA A 491 -22.83 -2.31 -58.04
N ALA A 492 -23.22 -3.27 -58.87
CA ALA A 492 -24.08 -4.38 -58.46
C ALA A 492 -23.38 -5.33 -57.47
N LYS A 493 -22.11 -5.71 -57.70
CA LYS A 493 -21.34 -6.56 -56.78
C LYS A 493 -21.09 -5.88 -55.43
N GLU A 494 -20.79 -4.59 -55.42
CA GLU A 494 -20.69 -3.80 -54.18
C GLU A 494 -22.00 -3.76 -53.40
N GLN A 495 -23.16 -3.66 -54.08
CA GLN A 495 -24.46 -3.77 -53.42
C GLN A 495 -24.68 -5.17 -52.83
N CYS A 496 -24.27 -6.25 -53.52
CA CYS A 496 -24.29 -7.60 -52.96
C CYS A 496 -23.37 -7.73 -51.73
N LEU A 497 -22.15 -7.18 -51.78
CA LEU A 497 -21.18 -7.21 -50.67
C LEU A 497 -21.66 -6.40 -49.46
N LYS A 498 -22.19 -5.18 -49.69
CA LYS A 498 -22.87 -4.36 -48.66
C LYS A 498 -24.04 -5.11 -48.02
N ALA A 499 -24.88 -5.76 -48.85
CA ALA A 499 -26.01 -6.54 -48.36
C ALA A 499 -25.56 -7.77 -47.56
N ARG A 500 -24.48 -8.46 -47.98
CA ARG A 500 -23.93 -9.62 -47.26
C ARG A 500 -23.33 -9.22 -45.92
N ALA A 501 -22.51 -8.16 -45.88
CA ALA A 501 -21.97 -7.61 -44.62
C ALA A 501 -23.09 -7.19 -43.64
N ALA A 502 -24.16 -6.55 -44.14
CA ALA A 502 -25.33 -6.21 -43.33
C ALA A 502 -26.12 -7.45 -42.85
N GLN A 503 -26.20 -8.52 -43.66
CA GLN A 503 -26.79 -9.80 -43.25
C GLN A 503 -25.98 -10.50 -42.16
N LEU A 504 -24.64 -10.49 -42.26
CA LEU A 504 -23.72 -11.01 -41.25
C LEU A 504 -23.85 -10.23 -39.94
N ALA A 505 -23.79 -8.89 -39.99
CA ALA A 505 -24.01 -8.04 -38.82
C ALA A 505 -25.37 -8.31 -38.15
N ALA A 506 -26.44 -8.42 -38.94
CA ALA A 506 -27.76 -8.76 -38.42
C ALA A 506 -27.86 -10.21 -37.89
N ALA A 507 -27.06 -11.15 -38.40
CA ALA A 507 -26.97 -12.51 -37.85
C ALA A 507 -26.26 -12.52 -36.49
N VAL A 508 -25.11 -11.83 -36.39
CA VAL A 508 -24.36 -11.64 -35.15
C VAL A 508 -25.23 -11.02 -34.05
N VAL A 509 -26.00 -9.96 -34.36
CA VAL A 509 -26.93 -9.34 -33.40
C VAL A 509 -28.06 -10.30 -33.00
N ARG A 510 -28.64 -11.07 -33.94
CA ARG A 510 -29.68 -12.06 -33.61
C ARG A 510 -29.16 -13.20 -32.74
N GLN A 511 -27.96 -13.71 -33.00
CA GLN A 511 -27.34 -14.77 -32.21
C GLN A 511 -27.09 -14.29 -30.77
N GLU A 512 -26.48 -13.10 -30.61
CA GLU A 512 -26.23 -12.51 -29.30
C GLU A 512 -27.53 -12.24 -28.52
N ALA A 513 -28.60 -11.80 -29.20
CA ALA A 513 -29.91 -11.63 -28.59
C ALA A 513 -30.53 -12.96 -28.14
N ALA A 514 -30.46 -14.01 -28.97
CA ALA A 514 -30.97 -15.34 -28.63
C ALA A 514 -30.24 -15.97 -27.43
N LEU A 515 -28.92 -15.83 -27.36
CA LEU A 515 -28.12 -16.30 -26.21
C LEU A 515 -28.51 -15.57 -24.91
N ARG A 516 -28.81 -14.27 -24.98
CA ARG A 516 -29.28 -13.46 -23.84
C ARG A 516 -30.71 -13.83 -23.41
N GLU A 517 -31.58 -14.20 -24.36
CA GLU A 517 -32.94 -14.69 -24.08
C GLU A 517 -32.92 -16.09 -23.43
N GLN A 518 -32.05 -16.98 -23.90
CA GLN A 518 -31.85 -18.32 -23.33
C GLN A 518 -31.20 -18.30 -21.94
N MET A 519 -30.25 -17.38 -21.71
CA MET A 519 -29.43 -17.31 -20.49
C MET A 519 -29.55 -15.95 -19.78
N PRO A 520 -30.76 -15.54 -19.35
CA PRO A 520 -31.00 -14.20 -18.79
C PRO A 520 -30.26 -13.94 -17.47
N TYR A 521 -29.86 -15.00 -16.76
CA TYR A 521 -29.00 -14.91 -15.57
C TYR A 521 -27.55 -14.51 -15.88
N LEU A 522 -27.14 -14.39 -17.15
CA LEU A 522 -25.82 -13.92 -17.59
C LEU A 522 -25.80 -12.47 -18.09
N MET A 523 -26.91 -11.72 -18.05
CA MET A 523 -26.99 -10.35 -18.62
C MET A 523 -26.02 -9.32 -18.02
N HIS A 524 -25.34 -9.63 -16.90
CA HIS A 524 -24.36 -8.77 -16.24
C HIS A 524 -23.07 -9.55 -15.93
N LEU A 525 -22.27 -9.80 -16.96
CA LEU A 525 -20.85 -10.16 -16.80
C LEU A 525 -20.03 -8.88 -16.52
N PRO A 526 -18.91 -8.97 -15.77
CA PRO A 526 -18.09 -7.81 -15.41
C PRO A 526 -17.10 -7.38 -16.53
N PHE A 527 -17.10 -8.09 -17.66
CA PHE A 527 -16.23 -7.87 -18.81
C PHE A 527 -17.09 -7.57 -20.05
N ASP A 528 -16.62 -6.68 -20.94
CA ASP A 528 -17.35 -6.31 -22.16
C ASP A 528 -17.13 -7.37 -23.27
N VAL A 529 -17.76 -8.53 -23.08
CA VAL A 529 -17.66 -9.70 -23.97
C VAL A 529 -19.06 -10.14 -24.39
N ALA A 530 -19.24 -10.38 -25.68
CA ALA A 530 -20.48 -10.92 -26.20
C ALA A 530 -20.61 -12.41 -25.86
N LEU A 531 -21.80 -12.89 -25.48
CA LEU A 531 -22.00 -14.29 -25.07
C LEU A 531 -21.59 -15.29 -26.16
N ARG A 532 -21.75 -14.91 -27.45
CA ARG A 532 -21.28 -15.73 -28.58
C ARG A 532 -19.75 -15.96 -28.60
N GLU A 533 -18.96 -15.07 -28.00
CA GLU A 533 -17.49 -15.14 -27.98
C GLU A 533 -16.97 -16.03 -26.84
N LEU A 534 -17.87 -16.53 -25.98
CA LEU A 534 -17.58 -17.39 -24.84
C LEU A 534 -17.80 -18.89 -25.15
N HIS A 535 -18.44 -19.22 -26.28
CA HIS A 535 -18.74 -20.60 -26.72
C HIS A 535 -19.35 -21.51 -25.63
N LEU A 536 -20.18 -20.94 -24.73
CA LEU A 536 -20.73 -21.63 -23.55
C LEU A 536 -21.59 -22.85 -23.90
N GLU A 537 -22.24 -22.85 -25.06
CA GLU A 537 -23.01 -23.99 -25.57
C GLU A 537 -22.14 -25.21 -25.92
N SER A 538 -20.85 -25.01 -26.18
CA SER A 538 -19.88 -26.06 -26.46
C SER A 538 -19.14 -26.54 -25.20
N ASN A 539 -19.09 -25.72 -24.14
CA ASN A 539 -18.35 -26.02 -22.91
C ASN A 539 -19.02 -27.14 -22.08
N PRO A 540 -18.33 -28.26 -21.79
CA PRO A 540 -18.96 -29.43 -21.16
C PRO A 540 -19.35 -29.21 -19.69
N GLU A 541 -18.65 -28.36 -18.93
CA GLU A 541 -19.06 -28.00 -17.56
C GLU A 541 -20.33 -27.15 -17.58
N PHE A 542 -20.39 -26.16 -18.47
CA PHE A 542 -21.55 -25.28 -18.63
C PHE A 542 -22.80 -26.05 -19.07
N VAL A 543 -22.68 -26.89 -20.10
CA VAL A 543 -23.77 -27.75 -20.58
C VAL A 543 -24.26 -28.70 -19.47
N ALA A 544 -23.35 -29.26 -18.67
CA ALA A 544 -23.72 -30.12 -17.54
C ALA A 544 -24.37 -29.37 -16.36
N LEU A 545 -24.16 -28.05 -16.22
CA LEU A 545 -24.88 -27.19 -15.28
C LEU A 545 -26.25 -26.78 -15.82
N LEU A 546 -26.32 -26.39 -17.10
CA LEU A 546 -27.53 -26.00 -17.81
C LEU A 546 -28.56 -27.13 -17.83
N ALA A 547 -28.13 -28.37 -18.12
CA ALA A 547 -29.01 -29.54 -18.10
C ALA A 547 -29.63 -29.81 -16.71
N LYS A 548 -28.88 -29.57 -15.62
CA LYS A 548 -29.39 -29.69 -14.24
C LYS A 548 -30.36 -28.57 -13.89
N HIS A 549 -30.11 -27.35 -14.37
CA HIS A 549 -30.99 -26.20 -14.16
C HIS A 549 -32.32 -26.40 -14.90
N ALA A 550 -32.28 -26.79 -16.17
CA ALA A 550 -33.47 -27.11 -16.96
C ALA A 550 -34.34 -28.17 -16.28
N ALA A 551 -33.75 -29.28 -15.82
CA ALA A 551 -34.48 -30.35 -15.12
C ALA A 551 -35.11 -29.91 -13.79
N LEU A 552 -34.53 -28.93 -13.09
CA LEU A 552 -35.13 -28.33 -11.88
C LEU A 552 -36.22 -27.29 -12.20
N CYS A 553 -36.19 -26.69 -13.39
CA CYS A 553 -37.20 -25.75 -13.85
C CYS A 553 -38.46 -26.43 -14.45
N GLU A 554 -38.44 -27.75 -14.68
CA GLU A 554 -39.67 -28.52 -15.01
C GLU A 554 -40.68 -28.53 -13.85
N ASP A 555 -40.19 -28.49 -12.60
CA ASP A 555 -41.01 -28.32 -11.39
C ASP A 555 -41.27 -26.81 -11.13
N PRO A 556 -42.51 -26.30 -11.28
CA PRO A 556 -42.79 -24.86 -11.15
C PRO A 556 -42.54 -24.33 -9.73
N ASP A 557 -42.70 -25.17 -8.70
CA ASP A 557 -42.39 -24.83 -7.31
C ASP A 557 -40.86 -24.72 -7.04
N ARG A 558 -40.02 -25.25 -7.95
CA ARG A 558 -38.55 -25.26 -7.84
C ARG A 558 -37.86 -24.33 -8.83
N ALA A 559 -38.51 -23.95 -9.93
CA ALA A 559 -37.96 -23.09 -10.98
C ALA A 559 -37.44 -21.71 -10.49
N GLY A 560 -37.91 -21.22 -9.34
CA GLY A 560 -37.39 -20.02 -8.67
C GLY A 560 -36.62 -20.27 -7.38
N GLY A 561 -36.43 -21.53 -6.98
CA GLY A 561 -35.90 -21.93 -5.68
C GLY A 561 -34.38 -21.75 -5.52
N ALA A 562 -33.91 -21.89 -4.29
CA ALA A 562 -32.50 -21.67 -3.93
C ALA A 562 -31.52 -22.57 -4.70
N GLU A 563 -31.91 -23.80 -5.07
CA GLU A 563 -31.08 -24.72 -5.85
C GLU A 563 -30.96 -24.28 -7.32
N ALA A 564 -32.04 -23.84 -7.95
CA ALA A 564 -31.99 -23.22 -9.28
C ALA A 564 -31.10 -21.96 -9.28
N LYS A 565 -31.25 -21.10 -8.25
CA LYS A 565 -30.42 -19.90 -8.06
C LYS A 565 -28.95 -20.22 -7.77
N ARG A 566 -28.65 -21.37 -7.14
CA ARG A 566 -27.28 -21.88 -6.95
C ARG A 566 -26.66 -22.30 -8.28
N LEU A 567 -27.42 -22.97 -9.16
CA LEU A 567 -26.95 -23.33 -10.51
C LEU A 567 -26.78 -22.09 -11.41
N GLU A 568 -27.68 -21.10 -11.34
CA GLU A 568 -27.50 -19.81 -12.02
C GLU A 568 -26.21 -19.10 -11.58
N ARG A 569 -25.88 -19.13 -10.28
CA ARG A 569 -24.61 -18.59 -9.78
C ARG A 569 -23.40 -19.40 -10.28
N ALA A 570 -23.47 -20.73 -10.29
CA ALA A 570 -22.40 -21.57 -10.82
C ALA A 570 -22.15 -21.33 -12.32
N MET A 571 -23.21 -21.26 -13.13
CA MET A 571 -23.12 -20.92 -14.55
C MET A 571 -22.55 -19.50 -14.77
N ARG A 572 -22.93 -18.53 -13.94
CA ARG A 572 -22.36 -17.16 -13.99
C ARG A 572 -20.89 -17.12 -13.59
N ASP A 573 -20.48 -17.86 -12.56
CA ASP A 573 -19.09 -17.91 -12.10
C ASP A 573 -18.19 -18.70 -13.08
N LEU A 574 -18.73 -19.65 -13.84
CA LEU A 574 -18.06 -20.26 -14.99
C LEU A 574 -17.95 -19.30 -16.19
N ALA A 575 -19.05 -18.66 -16.59
CA ALA A 575 -19.06 -17.71 -17.70
C ALA A 575 -18.14 -16.50 -17.48
N LYS A 576 -17.96 -16.05 -16.23
CA LYS A 576 -16.97 -15.03 -15.85
C LYS A 576 -15.54 -15.45 -16.18
N ARG A 577 -15.13 -16.66 -15.78
CA ARG A 577 -13.77 -17.17 -15.97
C ARG A 577 -13.44 -17.30 -17.47
N ILE A 578 -14.37 -17.87 -18.22
CA ILE A 578 -14.24 -17.98 -19.69
C ILE A 578 -14.19 -16.58 -20.35
N ALA A 579 -14.93 -15.59 -19.82
CA ALA A 579 -14.86 -14.21 -20.33
C ALA A 579 -13.52 -13.51 -20.01
N GLU A 580 -12.96 -13.71 -18.82
CA GLU A 580 -11.61 -13.27 -18.48
C GLU A 580 -10.56 -13.92 -19.41
N ASP A 581 -10.73 -15.22 -19.67
CA ASP A 581 -9.83 -15.96 -20.55
C ASP A 581 -9.85 -15.47 -22.01
N VAL A 582 -11.04 -15.19 -22.54
CA VAL A 582 -11.24 -14.64 -23.89
C VAL A 582 -10.74 -13.19 -24.01
N VAL A 583 -10.84 -12.38 -22.94
CA VAL A 583 -10.32 -11.00 -22.92
C VAL A 583 -8.81 -10.96 -22.97
N GLU A 584 -8.12 -11.66 -22.08
CA GLU A 584 -6.64 -11.61 -22.06
C GLU A 584 -6.02 -12.31 -23.27
N ALA A 585 -6.63 -13.40 -23.78
CA ALA A 585 -6.17 -14.02 -25.03
C ALA A 585 -6.26 -13.04 -26.22
N ARG A 586 -7.38 -12.34 -26.36
CA ARG A 586 -7.57 -11.30 -27.39
C ARG A 586 -6.59 -10.15 -27.22
N ARG A 587 -6.45 -9.63 -26.00
CA ARG A 587 -5.54 -8.53 -25.67
C ARG A 587 -4.10 -8.87 -26.05
N ARG A 588 -3.61 -10.06 -25.69
CA ARG A 588 -2.24 -10.48 -26.02
C ARG A 588 -2.03 -10.70 -27.51
N ALA A 589 -2.99 -11.31 -28.21
CA ALA A 589 -2.92 -11.45 -29.67
C ALA A 589 -2.80 -10.09 -30.37
N LEU A 590 -3.57 -9.08 -29.94
CA LEU A 590 -3.49 -7.72 -30.48
C LEU A 590 -2.16 -7.01 -30.16
N VAL A 591 -1.64 -7.20 -28.94
CA VAL A 591 -0.31 -6.67 -28.55
C VAL A 591 0.79 -7.30 -29.41
N GLU A 592 0.74 -8.61 -29.67
CA GLU A 592 1.76 -9.28 -30.48
C GLU A 592 1.64 -8.97 -31.97
N THR A 593 0.42 -8.80 -32.51
CA THR A 593 0.20 -8.22 -33.84
C THR A 593 0.86 -6.85 -33.96
N GLU A 594 0.75 -6.00 -32.94
CA GLU A 594 1.41 -4.69 -32.95
C GLU A 594 2.94 -4.81 -32.84
N ASN A 595 3.46 -5.69 -31.97
CA ASN A 595 4.90 -5.96 -31.86
C ASN A 595 5.50 -6.37 -33.22
N LEU A 596 4.83 -7.28 -33.94
CA LEU A 596 5.23 -7.72 -35.28
C LEU A 596 5.16 -6.59 -36.32
N HIS A 597 4.17 -5.69 -36.25
CA HIS A 597 4.09 -4.55 -37.17
C HIS A 597 5.04 -3.38 -36.82
N GLU A 598 5.42 -3.20 -35.56
CA GLU A 598 6.43 -2.21 -35.16
C GLU A 598 7.84 -2.67 -35.54
N LYS A 599 8.13 -3.98 -35.40
CA LYS A 599 9.40 -4.60 -35.79
C LYS A 599 9.52 -4.83 -37.30
N TYR A 600 8.42 -5.18 -37.95
CA TYR A 600 8.35 -5.46 -39.39
C TYR A 600 7.14 -4.75 -40.06
N PRO A 601 7.23 -3.44 -40.36
CA PRO A 601 6.19 -2.71 -41.10
C PRO A 601 5.90 -3.28 -42.50
N CYS A 602 6.79 -4.15 -43.01
CA CYS A 602 6.62 -4.87 -44.26
C CYS A 602 5.71 -6.12 -44.17
N LEU A 603 5.22 -6.52 -43.00
CA LEU A 603 4.28 -7.64 -42.88
C LEU A 603 2.81 -7.23 -43.13
N PRO A 604 1.97 -8.13 -43.67
CA PRO A 604 0.53 -7.92 -43.78
C PRO A 604 -0.21 -8.38 -42.51
N GLU A 605 -1.29 -7.68 -42.16
CA GLU A 605 -2.20 -8.00 -41.06
C GLU A 605 -2.78 -9.43 -41.15
N GLU A 606 -3.03 -9.89 -42.38
CA GLU A 606 -3.63 -11.18 -42.72
C GLU A 606 -2.79 -11.84 -43.85
N PRO A 607 -1.77 -12.65 -43.53
CA PRO A 607 -0.87 -13.26 -44.53
C PRO A 607 -1.52 -14.34 -45.42
N ALA A 608 -2.72 -14.82 -45.07
CA ALA A 608 -3.61 -15.56 -45.95
C ALA A 608 -5.07 -15.35 -45.52
N PRO A 609 -6.07 -15.44 -46.43
CA PRO A 609 -7.47 -15.21 -46.10
C PRO A 609 -7.94 -16.00 -44.87
N GLY A 610 -8.42 -15.28 -43.86
CA GLY A 610 -8.87 -15.86 -42.59
C GLY A 610 -7.77 -16.33 -41.65
N VAL A 611 -6.49 -15.98 -41.87
CA VAL A 611 -5.34 -16.29 -41.00
C VAL A 611 -4.63 -15.01 -40.60
N ALA A 612 -4.72 -14.64 -39.31
CA ALA A 612 -4.07 -13.44 -38.78
C ALA A 612 -2.55 -13.63 -38.62
N ILE A 613 -1.79 -12.54 -38.69
CA ILE A 613 -0.32 -12.56 -38.63
C ILE A 613 0.28 -13.35 -37.46
N VAL A 614 -0.30 -13.25 -36.26
CA VAL A 614 0.12 -13.99 -35.04
C VAL A 614 -0.20 -15.48 -35.10
N GLU A 615 -1.20 -15.89 -35.88
CA GLU A 615 -1.58 -17.30 -36.01
C GLU A 615 -0.64 -18.08 -36.93
N VAL A 616 0.16 -17.39 -37.74
CA VAL A 616 1.05 -18.02 -38.73
C VAL A 616 2.20 -18.81 -38.08
N GLY A 617 2.64 -18.43 -36.88
CA GLY A 617 3.80 -19.05 -36.21
C GLY A 617 5.14 -18.52 -36.74
N LEU A 618 5.27 -17.19 -36.87
CA LEU A 618 6.49 -16.54 -37.37
C LEU A 618 7.66 -16.61 -36.38
N VAL A 619 7.38 -16.70 -35.07
CA VAL A 619 8.40 -16.87 -34.02
C VAL A 619 9.00 -18.28 -34.09
N GLU A 620 8.18 -19.25 -34.47
CA GLU A 620 8.57 -20.64 -34.66
C GLU A 620 9.52 -20.82 -35.86
N ASP A 621 9.22 -20.22 -37.01
CA ASP A 621 9.92 -20.52 -38.27
C ASP A 621 11.42 -20.12 -38.28
N PRO A 622 12.36 -21.06 -38.44
CA PRO A 622 13.79 -20.77 -38.41
C PRO A 622 14.26 -19.97 -39.65
N VAL A 623 13.56 -20.05 -40.78
CA VAL A 623 13.90 -19.26 -41.98
C VAL A 623 13.55 -17.79 -41.76
N PHE A 624 12.37 -17.51 -41.20
CA PHE A 624 11.96 -16.18 -40.76
C PHE A 624 12.91 -15.63 -39.68
N ARG A 625 13.36 -16.46 -38.72
CA ARG A 625 14.37 -16.10 -37.73
C ARG A 625 15.71 -15.68 -38.36
N ALA A 626 16.21 -16.44 -39.33
CA ALA A 626 17.45 -16.09 -40.03
C ALA A 626 17.32 -14.76 -40.82
N LEU A 627 16.21 -14.57 -41.53
CA LEU A 627 15.93 -13.32 -42.28
C LEU A 627 15.75 -12.11 -41.35
N SER A 628 15.18 -12.31 -40.16
CA SER A 628 15.09 -11.29 -39.10
C SER A 628 16.47 -10.86 -38.61
N HIS A 629 17.37 -11.81 -38.32
CA HIS A 629 18.73 -11.50 -37.85
C HIS A 629 19.57 -10.82 -38.94
N GLU A 630 19.36 -11.18 -40.22
CA GLU A 630 19.94 -10.45 -41.36
C GLU A 630 19.45 -9.00 -41.40
N LEU A 631 18.14 -8.78 -41.27
CA LEU A 631 17.51 -7.46 -41.31
C LEU A 631 17.97 -6.56 -40.14
N ASP A 632 18.03 -7.09 -38.92
CA ASP A 632 18.62 -6.43 -37.74
C ASP A 632 20.06 -5.95 -38.02
N GLY A 633 20.89 -6.82 -38.61
CA GLY A 633 22.27 -6.49 -38.97
C GLY A 633 22.39 -5.44 -40.07
N LEU A 634 21.50 -5.47 -41.07
CA LEU A 634 21.46 -4.49 -42.16
C LEU A 634 21.01 -3.10 -41.66
N HIS A 635 20.12 -3.04 -40.66
CA HIS A 635 19.67 -1.79 -40.03
C HIS A 635 20.76 -1.02 -39.27
N ALA A 636 21.96 -1.58 -39.07
CA ALA A 636 23.11 -0.86 -38.50
C ALA A 636 23.62 0.29 -39.40
N ASP A 637 23.39 0.24 -40.71
CA ASP A 637 23.55 1.39 -41.62
C ASP A 637 22.49 1.38 -42.71
N PRO A 638 21.29 1.95 -42.45
CA PRO A 638 20.19 1.94 -43.39
C PRO A 638 20.50 2.69 -44.69
N THR A 639 21.47 3.62 -44.67
CA THR A 639 21.81 4.45 -45.84
C THR A 639 22.67 3.72 -46.85
N LYS A 640 23.57 2.84 -46.39
CA LYS A 640 24.38 1.98 -47.28
C LYS A 640 23.63 0.73 -47.70
N ASN A 641 22.80 0.18 -46.80
CA ASN A 641 22.21 -1.14 -46.97
C ASN A 641 20.78 -1.12 -47.57
N ALA A 642 20.28 0.05 -47.99
CA ALA A 642 18.87 0.24 -48.41
C ALA A 642 18.34 -0.77 -49.45
N GLU A 643 19.13 -1.12 -50.47
CA GLU A 643 18.72 -2.11 -51.49
C GLU A 643 18.62 -3.54 -50.92
N GLN A 644 19.49 -3.87 -49.95
CA GLN A 644 19.52 -5.15 -49.24
C GLN A 644 18.37 -5.21 -48.24
N ILE A 645 18.18 -4.20 -47.39
CA ILE A 645 17.04 -4.06 -46.46
C ILE A 645 15.73 -4.30 -47.21
N ALA A 646 15.49 -3.56 -48.30
CA ALA A 646 14.27 -3.71 -49.09
C ALA A 646 14.13 -5.11 -49.73
N ALA A 647 15.22 -5.85 -49.95
CA ALA A 647 15.19 -7.22 -50.46
C ALA A 647 14.91 -8.25 -49.35
N THR A 648 15.53 -8.10 -48.19
CA THR A 648 15.31 -8.93 -47.00
C THR A 648 13.90 -8.72 -46.44
N GLU A 649 13.39 -7.48 -46.41
CA GLU A 649 11.96 -7.18 -46.14
C GLU A 649 11.00 -7.89 -47.12
N ARG A 650 11.36 -7.95 -48.41
CA ARG A 650 10.58 -8.68 -49.42
C ARG A 650 10.61 -10.19 -49.17
N ALA A 651 11.73 -10.74 -48.70
CA ALA A 651 11.84 -12.15 -48.31
C ALA A 651 11.05 -12.44 -47.01
N VAL A 652 11.14 -11.58 -45.99
CA VAL A 652 10.38 -11.63 -44.74
C VAL A 652 8.87 -11.62 -45.02
N ARG A 653 8.38 -10.68 -45.84
CA ARG A 653 6.98 -10.64 -46.30
C ARG A 653 6.60 -11.91 -47.05
N ALA A 654 7.43 -12.37 -47.99
CA ALA A 654 7.14 -13.57 -48.78
C ALA A 654 7.04 -14.83 -47.91
N ARG A 655 7.92 -14.98 -46.91
CA ARG A 655 7.92 -16.12 -45.98
C ARG A 655 6.68 -16.13 -45.10
N ALA A 656 6.24 -14.96 -44.61
CA ALA A 656 4.99 -14.86 -43.85
C ALA A 656 3.75 -15.23 -44.70
N MET A 657 3.69 -14.78 -45.96
CA MET A 657 2.63 -15.17 -46.90
C MET A 657 2.64 -16.68 -47.20
N GLU A 658 3.83 -17.28 -47.36
CA GLU A 658 4.01 -18.72 -47.60
C GLU A 658 3.48 -19.55 -46.43
N LEU A 659 3.90 -19.23 -45.20
CA LEU A 659 3.48 -19.92 -43.98
C LEU A 659 1.98 -19.75 -43.71
N GLY A 660 1.43 -18.54 -43.89
CA GLY A 660 -0.01 -18.30 -43.77
C GLY A 660 -0.82 -19.10 -44.81
N SER A 661 -0.33 -19.15 -46.06
CA SER A 661 -0.94 -19.94 -47.12
C SER A 661 -0.90 -21.45 -46.80
N ALA A 662 0.19 -21.95 -46.21
CA ALA A 662 0.31 -23.33 -45.78
C ALA A 662 -0.66 -23.68 -44.64
N LYS A 663 -0.84 -22.80 -43.64
CA LYS A 663 -1.86 -22.97 -42.59
C LYS A 663 -3.28 -22.98 -43.14
N LEU A 664 -3.60 -22.07 -44.07
CA LEU A 664 -4.91 -22.05 -44.73
C LEU A 664 -5.15 -23.33 -45.54
N GLN A 665 -4.16 -23.80 -46.31
CA GLN A 665 -4.27 -25.04 -47.08
C GLN A 665 -4.48 -26.27 -46.16
N ALA A 666 -3.72 -26.39 -45.08
CA ALA A 666 -3.90 -27.45 -44.09
C ALA A 666 -5.29 -27.39 -43.44
N THR A 667 -5.79 -26.19 -43.12
CA THR A 667 -7.14 -25.98 -42.58
C THR A 667 -8.23 -26.39 -43.59
N GLU A 668 -8.11 -26.02 -44.87
CA GLU A 668 -9.04 -26.46 -45.90
C GLU A 668 -8.98 -27.98 -46.16
N GLU A 669 -7.80 -28.60 -46.08
CA GLU A 669 -7.67 -30.05 -46.21
C GLU A 669 -8.33 -30.82 -45.05
N GLU A 670 -8.18 -30.36 -43.81
CA GLU A 670 -8.93 -30.90 -42.67
C GLU A 670 -10.44 -30.64 -42.81
N GLN A 671 -10.86 -29.46 -43.27
CA GLN A 671 -12.28 -29.18 -43.52
C GLN A 671 -12.87 -30.09 -44.61
N ARG A 672 -12.10 -30.40 -45.68
CA ARG A 672 -12.52 -31.35 -46.73
C ARG A 672 -12.62 -32.80 -46.22
N LYS A 673 -11.81 -33.19 -45.23
CA LYS A 673 -11.92 -34.49 -44.52
C LYS A 673 -13.16 -34.52 -43.61
N TYR A 674 -13.48 -33.39 -42.97
CA TYR A 674 -14.56 -33.29 -42.00
C TYR A 674 -15.57 -32.16 -42.32
N PRO A 675 -16.36 -32.23 -43.43
CA PRO A 675 -17.18 -31.11 -43.91
C PRO A 675 -18.36 -30.70 -43.00
N PHE A 676 -18.59 -31.42 -41.91
CA PHE A 676 -19.55 -31.05 -40.87
C PHE A 676 -18.95 -30.07 -39.85
N LEU A 677 -17.64 -29.76 -39.92
CA LEU A 677 -16.95 -28.75 -39.13
C LEU A 677 -16.74 -27.44 -39.92
N PRO A 678 -16.84 -26.27 -39.26
CA PRO A 678 -16.37 -24.99 -39.82
C PRO A 678 -14.83 -24.90 -39.89
N ARG A 679 -14.31 -23.99 -40.74
CA ARG A 679 -12.86 -23.70 -40.88
C ARG A 679 -12.17 -23.33 -39.56
N ARG A 680 -12.93 -22.71 -38.63
CA ARG A 680 -12.55 -22.47 -37.24
C ARG A 680 -13.54 -23.14 -36.29
N VAL A 681 -13.07 -23.99 -35.39
CA VAL A 681 -13.87 -24.52 -34.28
C VAL A 681 -13.55 -23.70 -33.04
N ASP A 682 -14.56 -23.06 -32.45
CA ASP A 682 -14.41 -22.10 -31.34
C ASP A 682 -13.22 -21.15 -31.56
N ASP A 683 -13.23 -20.43 -32.69
CA ASP A 683 -12.17 -19.53 -33.17
C ASP A 683 -10.81 -20.18 -33.55
N VAL A 684 -10.58 -21.48 -33.33
CA VAL A 684 -9.27 -22.15 -33.63
C VAL A 684 -9.28 -22.79 -35.03
N LEU A 685 -8.24 -22.51 -35.83
CA LEU A 685 -8.03 -23.11 -37.16
C LEU A 685 -7.94 -24.64 -37.11
N MET A 686 -8.60 -25.33 -38.05
CA MET A 686 -8.60 -26.81 -38.08
C MET A 686 -7.20 -27.43 -38.20
N SER A 687 -6.23 -26.74 -38.82
CA SER A 687 -4.84 -27.21 -38.88
C SER A 687 -4.21 -27.45 -37.51
N ASP A 688 -4.62 -26.67 -36.51
CA ASP A 688 -3.95 -26.59 -35.22
C ASP A 688 -4.57 -27.56 -34.20
N LEU A 689 -5.83 -27.96 -34.43
CA LEU A 689 -6.58 -28.95 -33.62
C LEU A 689 -6.02 -30.38 -33.68
N ARG A 690 -5.28 -30.70 -34.75
CA ARG A 690 -4.69 -32.03 -35.02
C ARG A 690 -5.66 -33.20 -34.79
N LEU A 691 -6.85 -33.14 -35.38
CA LEU A 691 -7.93 -34.12 -35.23
C LEU A 691 -7.48 -35.58 -35.51
N ALA A 692 -6.44 -35.78 -36.32
CA ALA A 692 -5.81 -37.08 -36.59
C ALA A 692 -5.05 -37.70 -35.39
N GLU A 693 -4.60 -36.92 -34.40
CA GLU A 693 -3.95 -37.41 -33.18
C GLU A 693 -4.96 -37.97 -32.16
N ASP A 694 -6.24 -37.57 -32.21
CA ASP A 694 -7.23 -37.91 -31.18
C ASP A 694 -8.01 -39.21 -31.48
N GLY A 695 -7.70 -40.26 -30.73
CA GLY A 695 -8.36 -41.57 -30.89
C GLY A 695 -9.87 -41.54 -30.72
N VAL A 696 -10.41 -40.72 -29.81
CA VAL A 696 -11.87 -40.62 -29.56
C VAL A 696 -12.59 -39.99 -30.75
N PHE A 697 -12.03 -38.93 -31.33
CA PHE A 697 -12.53 -38.33 -32.56
C PHE A 697 -12.47 -39.34 -33.72
N GLN A 698 -11.37 -40.08 -33.89
CA GLN A 698 -11.25 -41.07 -34.96
C GLN A 698 -12.20 -42.28 -34.78
N GLU A 699 -12.49 -42.73 -33.56
CA GLU A 699 -13.53 -43.73 -33.29
C GLU A 699 -14.93 -43.22 -33.67
N LEU A 700 -15.24 -41.95 -33.36
CA LEU A 700 -16.50 -41.32 -33.75
C LEU A 700 -16.59 -41.09 -35.27
N VAL A 701 -15.48 -40.80 -35.96
CA VAL A 701 -15.40 -40.74 -37.43
C VAL A 701 -15.67 -42.12 -38.02
N ALA A 702 -15.00 -43.18 -37.54
CA ALA A 702 -15.25 -44.54 -38.01
C ALA A 702 -16.71 -44.98 -37.81
N ARG A 703 -17.33 -44.57 -36.69
CA ARG A 703 -18.77 -44.77 -36.43
C ARG A 703 -19.66 -44.01 -37.39
N ARG A 704 -19.35 -42.73 -37.66
CA ARG A 704 -20.06 -41.88 -38.63
C ARG A 704 -19.99 -42.49 -40.02
N ASP A 705 -18.79 -42.87 -40.46
CA ASP A 705 -18.57 -43.35 -41.82
C ASP A 705 -19.19 -44.75 -42.01
N ALA A 706 -19.27 -45.58 -40.95
CA ALA A 706 -20.09 -46.79 -40.96
C ALA A 706 -21.60 -46.51 -41.09
N LEU A 707 -22.12 -45.45 -40.47
CA LEU A 707 -23.53 -45.02 -40.65
C LEU A 707 -23.78 -44.48 -42.07
N VAL A 708 -22.84 -43.71 -42.63
CA VAL A 708 -22.90 -43.22 -44.02
C VAL A 708 -22.83 -44.38 -45.02
N ALA A 709 -21.94 -45.35 -44.81
CA ALA A 709 -21.81 -46.56 -45.62
C ALA A 709 -23.03 -47.50 -45.52
N ALA A 710 -23.78 -47.47 -44.42
CA ALA A 710 -25.06 -48.17 -44.29
C ALA A 710 -26.18 -47.56 -45.15
N GLY A 711 -25.96 -46.38 -45.75
CA GLY A 711 -26.76 -45.83 -46.84
C GLY A 711 -27.77 -44.73 -46.42
N PRO A 712 -28.19 -43.86 -47.37
CA PRO A 712 -29.08 -42.75 -47.09
C PRO A 712 -30.43 -43.21 -46.51
N GLY A 713 -30.69 -42.86 -45.25
CA GLY A 713 -31.89 -43.27 -44.50
C GLY A 713 -31.63 -44.25 -43.35
N SER A 714 -30.42 -44.80 -43.22
CA SER A 714 -30.04 -45.59 -42.05
C SER A 714 -29.85 -44.68 -40.82
N ASN A 715 -30.88 -44.58 -39.98
CA ASN A 715 -30.89 -43.85 -38.70
C ASN A 715 -30.32 -42.41 -38.79
N PRO A 716 -30.96 -41.48 -39.51
CA PRO A 716 -30.49 -40.09 -39.65
C PRO A 716 -30.37 -39.36 -38.31
N GLU A 717 -31.16 -39.75 -37.30
CA GLU A 717 -31.04 -39.26 -35.93
C GLU A 717 -29.72 -39.66 -35.28
N LEU A 718 -29.23 -40.89 -35.51
CA LEU A 718 -27.93 -41.36 -35.03
C LEU A 718 -26.77 -40.73 -35.78
N LEU A 719 -26.91 -40.47 -37.09
CA LEU A 719 -25.91 -39.71 -37.84
C LEU A 719 -25.80 -38.28 -37.29
N THR A 720 -26.92 -37.59 -37.13
CA THR A 720 -26.99 -36.24 -36.55
C THR A 720 -26.45 -36.20 -35.11
N ALA A 721 -26.72 -37.24 -34.31
CA ALA A 721 -26.17 -37.37 -32.96
C ALA A 721 -24.65 -37.63 -32.97
N THR A 722 -24.15 -38.43 -33.91
CA THR A 722 -22.70 -38.72 -34.04
C THR A 722 -21.94 -37.49 -34.56
N GLU A 723 -22.49 -36.74 -35.52
CA GLU A 723 -21.91 -35.46 -35.97
C GLU A 723 -21.97 -34.38 -34.90
N ARG A 724 -22.99 -34.38 -34.01
CA ARG A 724 -22.99 -33.55 -32.79
C ARG A 724 -21.90 -33.98 -31.80
N GLN A 725 -21.69 -35.28 -31.60
CA GLN A 725 -20.59 -35.80 -30.76
C GLN A 725 -19.22 -35.43 -31.33
N LEU A 726 -19.04 -35.48 -32.66
CA LEU A 726 -17.82 -35.04 -33.33
C LEU A 726 -17.59 -33.53 -33.21
N ARG A 727 -18.63 -32.70 -33.34
CA ARG A 727 -18.55 -31.25 -33.07
C ARG A 727 -18.17 -30.95 -31.62
N GLY A 728 -18.78 -31.66 -30.66
CA GLY A 728 -18.41 -31.57 -29.25
C GLY A 728 -16.94 -31.93 -29.02
N ARG A 729 -16.47 -33.05 -29.58
CA ARG A 729 -15.07 -33.46 -29.44
C ARG A 729 -14.09 -32.52 -30.14
N ALA A 730 -14.45 -31.93 -31.28
CA ALA A 730 -13.64 -30.90 -31.93
C ALA A 730 -13.57 -29.61 -31.09
N SER A 731 -14.65 -29.23 -30.41
CA SER A 731 -14.67 -28.12 -29.44
C SER A 731 -13.83 -28.43 -28.20
N GLU A 732 -13.91 -29.65 -27.64
CA GLU A 732 -13.03 -30.09 -26.55
C GLU A 732 -11.55 -29.97 -26.93
N LEU A 733 -11.19 -30.32 -28.18
CA LEU A 733 -9.84 -30.16 -28.71
C LEU A 733 -9.48 -28.68 -28.97
N ALA A 734 -10.42 -27.84 -29.40
CA ALA A 734 -10.21 -26.40 -29.55
C ALA A 734 -9.99 -25.70 -28.20
N ALA A 735 -10.78 -26.07 -27.18
CA ALA A 735 -10.60 -25.63 -25.81
C ALA A 735 -9.27 -26.13 -25.21
N ALA A 736 -8.85 -27.36 -25.49
CA ALA A 736 -7.55 -27.89 -25.09
C ALA A 736 -6.38 -27.17 -25.79
N ASN A 737 -6.50 -26.82 -27.08
CA ASN A 737 -5.48 -26.02 -27.77
C ASN A 737 -5.42 -24.59 -27.21
N LYS A 738 -6.58 -23.92 -27.05
CA LYS A 738 -6.69 -22.62 -26.36
C LYS A 738 -6.10 -22.65 -24.95
N ALA A 739 -6.25 -23.75 -24.21
CA ALA A 739 -5.65 -23.92 -22.89
C ALA A 739 -4.12 -23.98 -22.93
N VAL A 740 -3.54 -24.68 -23.92
CA VAL A 740 -2.08 -24.75 -24.12
C VAL A 740 -1.51 -23.40 -24.58
N ASP A 741 -2.16 -22.73 -25.53
CA ASP A 741 -1.67 -21.43 -26.02
C ASP A 741 -1.90 -20.29 -25.01
N ALA A 742 -2.97 -20.36 -24.20
CA ALA A 742 -3.10 -19.57 -22.98
C ALA A 742 -1.93 -19.85 -22.03
N PHE A 743 -1.67 -21.12 -21.68
CA PHE A 743 -0.57 -21.50 -20.78
C PHE A 743 0.80 -21.01 -21.26
N ARG A 744 1.12 -21.15 -22.55
CA ARG A 744 2.34 -20.59 -23.16
C ARG A 744 2.43 -19.08 -22.99
N THR A 745 1.37 -18.36 -23.40
CA THR A 745 1.37 -16.88 -23.32
C THR A 745 1.31 -16.37 -21.90
N ASP A 746 0.74 -17.11 -20.93
CA ASP A 746 0.81 -16.79 -19.51
C ASP A 746 2.23 -16.97 -18.96
N GLU A 747 2.95 -18.03 -19.34
CA GLU A 747 4.34 -18.28 -18.91
C GLU A 747 5.33 -17.29 -19.55
N ASP A 748 5.18 -16.93 -20.83
CA ASP A 748 5.97 -15.85 -21.45
C ASP A 748 5.66 -14.48 -20.82
N GLU A 749 4.37 -14.16 -20.64
CA GLU A 749 3.93 -12.90 -20.04
C GLU A 749 4.39 -12.79 -18.57
N ALA A 750 4.46 -13.90 -17.81
CA ALA A 750 5.02 -13.91 -16.47
C ALA A 750 6.50 -13.49 -16.45
N VAL A 751 7.28 -13.87 -17.47
CA VAL A 751 8.68 -13.41 -17.63
C VAL A 751 8.72 -11.94 -18.10
N ARG A 752 7.86 -11.53 -19.05
CA ARG A 752 7.79 -10.15 -19.56
C ARG A 752 7.30 -9.13 -18.51
N ALA A 753 6.40 -9.54 -17.62
CA ALA A 753 5.81 -8.70 -16.58
C ALA A 753 6.83 -8.33 -15.48
N ARG A 754 7.72 -9.27 -15.13
CA ARG A 754 8.86 -9.07 -14.21
C ARG A 754 9.96 -8.19 -14.83
N ASN A 755 10.03 -8.20 -16.16
CA ASN A 755 11.05 -7.52 -16.96
C ASN A 755 10.42 -6.46 -17.89
N PRO A 756 9.75 -5.41 -17.35
CA PRO A 756 8.99 -4.41 -18.13
C PRO A 756 9.83 -3.47 -19.02
N PHE A 757 11.12 -3.78 -19.18
CA PHE A 757 12.04 -3.17 -20.16
C PHE A 757 12.23 -4.03 -21.43
N LEU A 758 11.56 -5.20 -21.47
CA LEU A 758 11.35 -6.03 -22.65
C LEU A 758 9.96 -5.70 -23.24
N GLU A 759 9.92 -5.46 -24.55
CA GLU A 759 8.71 -4.95 -25.22
C GLU A 759 7.77 -6.08 -25.64
N SER A 760 8.33 -7.16 -26.19
CA SER A 760 7.65 -8.34 -26.75
C SER A 760 7.80 -9.58 -25.88
N ASN A 761 6.95 -10.60 -26.12
CA ASN A 761 7.05 -11.92 -25.49
C ASN A 761 8.09 -12.85 -26.18
N GLU A 762 8.74 -12.37 -27.25
CA GLU A 762 9.97 -12.91 -27.84
C GLU A 762 11.15 -11.95 -27.68
N VAL A 763 12.37 -12.51 -27.67
CA VAL A 763 13.60 -11.78 -28.03
C VAL A 763 14.36 -12.57 -29.10
N LYS A 764 14.79 -11.90 -30.17
CA LYS A 764 15.42 -12.47 -31.38
C LYS A 764 14.65 -13.68 -31.97
N LEU A 765 13.32 -13.66 -31.86
CA LEU A 765 12.37 -14.71 -32.22
C LEU A 765 12.61 -16.03 -31.47
N VAL A 766 12.90 -15.90 -30.17
CA VAL A 766 12.88 -16.98 -29.17
C VAL A 766 11.93 -16.54 -28.03
N PRO A 767 10.90 -17.34 -27.68
CA PRO A 767 9.99 -16.99 -26.58
C PRO A 767 10.69 -16.92 -25.23
N LEU A 768 10.28 -16.00 -24.36
CA LEU A 768 10.94 -15.75 -23.07
C LEU A 768 10.93 -16.97 -22.14
N ARG A 769 9.87 -17.79 -22.16
CA ARG A 769 9.77 -19.08 -21.43
C ARG A 769 10.86 -20.08 -21.82
N GLU A 770 11.38 -19.98 -23.04
CA GLU A 770 12.42 -20.87 -23.58
C GLU A 770 13.86 -20.37 -23.36
N LEU A 771 14.05 -19.20 -22.73
CA LEU A 771 15.36 -18.69 -22.32
C LEU A 771 15.75 -19.15 -20.91
N GLY A 772 14.82 -19.10 -19.95
CA GLY A 772 15.06 -19.50 -18.55
C GLY A 772 16.00 -18.54 -17.82
N LEU A 773 15.69 -17.25 -17.92
CA LEU A 773 16.53 -16.14 -17.46
C LEU A 773 17.00 -16.20 -15.98
N PRO A 774 16.18 -16.67 -15.00
CA PRO A 774 16.65 -16.83 -13.61
C PRO A 774 17.81 -17.82 -13.44
N SER A 775 17.97 -18.78 -14.37
CA SER A 775 19.05 -19.78 -14.33
C SER A 775 20.38 -19.29 -14.93
N ASP A 776 20.42 -18.12 -15.58
CA ASP A 776 21.69 -17.54 -16.06
C ASP A 776 22.32 -16.64 -14.98
N PRO A 777 23.53 -16.95 -14.47
CA PRO A 777 24.11 -16.23 -13.34
C PRO A 777 24.48 -14.78 -13.68
N THR A 778 24.75 -14.47 -14.96
CA THR A 778 25.04 -13.09 -15.40
C THR A 778 23.76 -12.27 -15.40
N TYR A 779 22.68 -12.83 -15.96
CA TYR A 779 21.36 -12.21 -15.95
C TYR A 779 20.84 -12.04 -14.52
N ALA A 780 20.92 -13.07 -13.67
CA ALA A 780 20.49 -13.00 -12.28
C ALA A 780 21.25 -11.92 -11.49
N ALA A 781 22.57 -11.78 -11.69
CA ALA A 781 23.36 -10.72 -11.09
C ALA A 781 22.91 -9.32 -11.56
N LEU A 782 22.75 -9.11 -12.87
CA LEU A 782 22.27 -7.85 -13.44
C LEU A 782 20.80 -7.54 -13.06
N ALA A 783 19.97 -8.56 -12.88
CA ALA A 783 18.58 -8.41 -12.46
C ALA A 783 18.52 -8.00 -10.99
N ASN A 784 19.31 -8.63 -10.13
CA ASN A 784 19.46 -8.20 -8.73
C ASN A 784 20.09 -6.81 -8.62
N GLU A 785 21.08 -6.46 -9.45
CA GLU A 785 21.60 -5.09 -9.55
C GLU A 785 20.50 -4.10 -9.96
N ARG A 786 19.71 -4.39 -11.00
CA ARG A 786 18.56 -3.58 -11.42
C ARG A 786 17.55 -3.40 -10.28
N LEU A 787 17.22 -4.48 -9.57
CA LEU A 787 16.27 -4.47 -8.45
C LEU A 787 16.82 -3.67 -7.26
N GLN A 788 18.14 -3.69 -7.02
CA GLN A 788 18.83 -2.81 -6.06
C GLN A 788 18.85 -1.35 -6.52
N LEU A 789 19.09 -1.07 -7.81
CA LEU A 789 19.06 0.29 -8.35
C LEU A 789 17.65 0.88 -8.36
N MET A 790 16.62 0.05 -8.60
CA MET A 790 15.20 0.41 -8.41
C MET A 790 14.83 0.72 -6.96
N GLN A 791 15.77 0.57 -6.01
CA GLN A 791 15.60 1.09 -4.66
C GLN A 791 15.86 2.60 -4.55
N SER A 792 16.18 3.32 -5.63
CA SER A 792 16.24 4.79 -5.58
C SER A 792 16.09 5.37 -7.00
N PRO A 793 14.97 5.12 -7.70
CA PRO A 793 14.88 5.16 -9.16
C PRO A 793 14.97 6.57 -9.74
N VAL A 794 14.73 7.61 -8.93
CA VAL A 794 14.98 9.01 -9.34
C VAL A 794 16.49 9.31 -9.32
N ARG A 795 17.21 8.90 -8.26
CA ARG A 795 18.66 9.10 -8.13
C ARG A 795 19.45 8.22 -9.10
N ASN A 796 19.01 6.97 -9.21
CA ASN A 796 19.68 5.92 -9.98
C ASN A 796 19.16 5.83 -11.42
N ALA A 797 18.34 6.77 -11.91
CA ALA A 797 17.63 6.68 -13.20
C ALA A 797 18.54 6.31 -14.39
N ALA A 798 19.71 6.96 -14.51
CA ALA A 798 20.69 6.68 -15.57
C ALA A 798 21.41 5.33 -15.37
N ALA A 799 21.60 4.88 -14.13
CA ALA A 799 22.16 3.58 -13.84
C ALA A 799 21.16 2.46 -14.17
N ILE A 800 19.89 2.59 -13.75
CA ILE A 800 18.81 1.65 -14.11
C ILE A 800 18.71 1.52 -15.64
N ALA A 801 18.75 2.63 -16.38
CA ALA A 801 18.71 2.59 -17.84
C ALA A 801 19.90 1.83 -18.45
N ALA A 802 21.10 1.97 -17.87
CA ALA A 802 22.29 1.24 -18.30
C ALA A 802 22.25 -0.26 -17.93
N THR A 803 21.78 -0.61 -16.73
CA THR A 803 21.61 -2.01 -16.30
C THR A 803 20.46 -2.70 -17.04
N GLU A 804 19.38 -1.99 -17.37
CA GLU A 804 18.31 -2.51 -18.25
C GLU A 804 18.77 -2.69 -19.71
N GLU A 805 19.72 -1.88 -20.19
CA GLU A 805 20.39 -2.11 -21.48
C GLU A 805 21.33 -3.32 -21.44
N ALA A 806 22.13 -3.46 -20.39
CA ALA A 806 22.97 -4.65 -20.17
C ALA A 806 22.12 -5.93 -20.04
N LEU A 807 20.95 -5.85 -19.39
CA LEU A 807 19.98 -6.93 -19.33
C LEU A 807 19.41 -7.25 -20.72
N ARG A 808 18.96 -6.26 -21.51
CA ARG A 808 18.55 -6.49 -22.91
C ARG A 808 19.63 -7.23 -23.69
N GLY A 809 20.86 -6.72 -23.67
CA GLY A 809 22.01 -7.36 -24.31
C GLY A 809 22.21 -8.81 -23.87
N ARG A 810 22.07 -9.11 -22.57
CA ARG A 810 22.18 -10.48 -22.06
C ARG A 810 21.02 -11.39 -22.48
N VAL A 811 19.79 -10.87 -22.60
CA VAL A 811 18.66 -11.64 -23.17
C VAL A 811 18.92 -11.93 -24.65
N GLU A 812 19.42 -10.96 -25.43
CA GLU A 812 19.79 -11.17 -26.83
C GLU A 812 20.92 -12.21 -26.98
N GLU A 813 21.97 -12.15 -26.16
CA GLU A 813 23.02 -13.18 -26.13
C GLU A 813 22.46 -14.58 -25.87
N LEU A 814 21.56 -14.72 -24.89
CA LEU A 814 20.94 -16.01 -24.54
C LEU A 814 20.01 -16.51 -25.66
N ALA A 815 19.24 -15.63 -26.30
CA ALA A 815 18.39 -15.98 -27.43
C ALA A 815 19.20 -16.39 -28.67
N LEU A 816 20.25 -15.64 -29.01
CA LEU A 816 21.17 -15.97 -30.10
C LEU A 816 21.92 -17.28 -29.82
N ALA A 817 22.34 -17.53 -28.57
CA ALA A 817 22.95 -18.81 -28.18
C ALA A 817 21.96 -19.99 -28.25
N ARG A 818 20.67 -19.76 -27.92
CA ARG A 818 19.59 -20.75 -28.02
C ARG A 818 19.32 -21.12 -29.49
N ALA A 819 19.26 -20.13 -30.37
CA ALA A 819 19.11 -20.31 -31.82
C ALA A 819 20.34 -20.98 -32.44
N ALA A 820 21.55 -20.50 -32.16
CA ALA A 820 22.79 -21.10 -32.69
C ALA A 820 23.00 -22.55 -32.21
N ALA A 821 22.53 -22.91 -31.00
CA ALA A 821 22.55 -24.30 -30.55
C ALA A 821 21.56 -25.20 -31.32
N GLU A 822 20.42 -24.65 -31.76
CA GLU A 822 19.48 -25.30 -32.67
C GLU A 822 20.08 -25.42 -34.08
N ASP A 823 20.67 -24.36 -34.63
CA ASP A 823 21.35 -24.39 -35.94
C ASP A 823 22.48 -25.42 -35.99
N VAL A 824 23.30 -25.52 -34.92
CA VAL A 824 24.35 -26.54 -34.80
C VAL A 824 23.77 -27.95 -34.72
N LEU A 825 22.63 -28.15 -34.04
CA LEU A 825 21.94 -29.44 -33.96
C LEU A 825 21.35 -29.84 -35.32
N LEU A 826 20.73 -28.91 -36.04
CA LEU A 826 20.20 -29.14 -37.38
C LEU A 826 21.32 -29.32 -38.42
N ALA A 827 22.45 -28.63 -38.29
CA ALA A 827 23.61 -28.82 -39.16
C ALA A 827 24.28 -30.20 -38.93
N LYS A 828 24.33 -30.69 -37.69
CA LYS A 828 24.78 -32.06 -37.38
C LYS A 828 23.81 -33.14 -37.85
N TYR A 829 22.51 -32.88 -37.72
CA TYR A 829 21.45 -33.85 -37.97
C TYR A 829 20.32 -33.25 -38.84
N PRO A 830 20.56 -33.00 -40.15
CA PRO A 830 19.62 -32.26 -41.00
C PRO A 830 18.22 -32.91 -41.11
N PHE A 831 18.14 -34.22 -40.88
CA PHE A 831 16.88 -34.95 -40.84
C PHE A 831 15.94 -34.51 -39.70
N PHE A 832 16.44 -33.90 -38.60
CA PHE A 832 15.55 -33.36 -37.56
C PHE A 832 14.71 -32.17 -38.02
N ALA A 833 15.08 -31.50 -39.13
CA ALA A 833 14.25 -30.45 -39.72
C ALA A 833 12.88 -30.94 -40.22
N THR A 834 12.66 -32.26 -40.34
CA THR A 834 11.36 -32.84 -40.68
C THR A 834 10.42 -33.03 -39.48
N LEU A 835 10.86 -32.75 -38.25
CA LEU A 835 10.04 -32.96 -37.05
C LEU A 835 9.01 -31.83 -36.87
N PRO A 836 7.70 -32.12 -36.74
CA PRO A 836 6.68 -31.07 -36.60
C PRO A 836 6.80 -30.37 -35.25
N GLY A 837 7.15 -29.08 -35.28
CA GLY A 837 7.56 -28.34 -34.08
C GLY A 837 8.97 -28.73 -33.62
N ALA A 838 9.92 -28.86 -34.54
CA ALA A 838 11.36 -28.97 -34.31
C ALA A 838 11.99 -27.77 -33.58
N VAL A 839 11.20 -26.73 -33.35
CA VAL A 839 11.70 -25.41 -32.95
C VAL A 839 12.26 -25.44 -31.54
N LEU A 840 13.49 -24.94 -31.40
CA LEU A 840 14.27 -24.91 -30.16
C LEU A 840 14.61 -26.32 -29.61
N LEU A 841 14.65 -27.33 -30.50
CA LEU A 841 15.01 -28.74 -30.25
C LEU A 841 16.28 -28.94 -29.41
N ALA A 842 17.24 -28.01 -29.47
CA ALA A 842 18.49 -28.04 -28.68
C ALA A 842 18.31 -27.75 -27.17
N ASN A 843 17.19 -28.22 -26.62
CA ASN A 843 16.78 -28.09 -25.23
C ASN A 843 17.66 -28.95 -24.28
N GLU A 844 17.37 -28.88 -22.98
CA GLU A 844 18.06 -29.70 -21.97
C GLU A 844 17.67 -31.20 -22.05
N ASP A 845 16.45 -31.52 -22.48
CA ASP A 845 15.93 -32.90 -22.55
C ASP A 845 16.72 -33.79 -23.51
N ILE A 846 17.03 -33.27 -24.71
CA ILE A 846 17.83 -33.99 -25.72
C ILE A 846 19.28 -34.17 -25.24
N LYS A 847 19.89 -33.13 -24.62
CA LYS A 847 21.25 -33.20 -24.07
C LYS A 847 21.37 -34.19 -22.90
N ARG A 848 20.34 -34.29 -22.05
CA ARG A 848 20.30 -35.14 -20.85
C ARG A 848 19.85 -36.58 -21.13
N SER A 849 19.26 -36.88 -22.29
CA SER A 849 18.74 -38.21 -22.63
C SER A 849 19.88 -39.20 -22.89
N PRO A 850 20.08 -40.24 -22.05
CA PRO A 850 21.18 -41.20 -22.23
C PRO A 850 21.00 -42.08 -23.46
N LEU A 851 19.74 -42.36 -23.85
CA LEU A 851 19.44 -43.06 -25.11
C LEU A 851 19.81 -42.21 -26.32
N PHE A 852 19.48 -40.91 -26.31
CA PHE A 852 19.86 -40.00 -27.38
C PHE A 852 21.38 -39.87 -27.47
N ALA A 853 22.08 -39.67 -26.35
CA ALA A 853 23.54 -39.59 -26.32
C ALA A 853 24.22 -40.88 -26.83
N THR A 854 23.69 -42.05 -26.49
CA THR A 854 24.21 -43.34 -26.98
C THR A 854 23.99 -43.52 -28.49
N LEU A 855 22.80 -43.17 -28.99
CA LEU A 855 22.49 -43.23 -30.42
C LEU A 855 23.28 -42.18 -31.23
N ALA A 856 23.47 -40.98 -30.67
CA ALA A 856 24.26 -39.91 -31.26
C ALA A 856 25.74 -40.29 -31.36
N ALA A 857 26.32 -40.88 -30.30
CA ALA A 857 27.67 -41.40 -30.32
C ALA A 857 27.85 -42.51 -31.38
N ARG A 858 26.91 -43.47 -31.45
CA ARG A 858 26.94 -44.53 -32.49
C ARG A 858 26.80 -43.95 -33.91
N TYR A 859 25.97 -42.91 -34.09
CA TYR A 859 25.86 -42.21 -35.38
C TYR A 859 27.17 -41.52 -35.76
N GLU A 860 27.81 -40.80 -34.83
CA GLU A 860 29.10 -40.14 -35.07
C GLU A 860 30.22 -41.15 -35.32
N GLU A 861 30.23 -42.31 -34.64
CA GLU A 861 31.17 -43.42 -34.90
C GLU A 861 30.95 -44.09 -36.26
N LEU A 862 29.70 -44.30 -36.69
CA LEU A 862 29.39 -44.87 -38.02
C LEU A 862 29.68 -43.87 -39.14
N ALA A 863 29.33 -42.59 -38.98
CA ALA A 863 29.58 -41.54 -39.97
C ALA A 863 31.06 -41.17 -40.12
N ALA A 864 31.91 -41.49 -39.12
CA ALA A 864 33.35 -41.27 -39.17
C ALA A 864 34.14 -42.42 -39.83
N GLN A 865 33.51 -43.54 -40.18
CA GLN A 865 34.19 -44.68 -40.81
C GLN A 865 34.50 -44.43 -42.30
N PRO A 866 35.67 -44.87 -42.80
CA PRO A 866 36.05 -44.67 -44.20
C PRO A 866 35.25 -45.53 -45.19
N GLU A 867 34.67 -46.63 -44.71
CA GLU A 867 33.63 -47.41 -45.38
C GLU A 867 32.42 -47.41 -44.43
N VAL A 868 31.37 -46.67 -44.79
CA VAL A 868 30.17 -46.50 -43.97
C VAL A 868 29.18 -47.62 -44.29
N ASP A 869 28.70 -48.35 -43.28
CA ASP A 869 27.53 -49.20 -43.45
C ASP A 869 26.27 -48.32 -43.51
N GLU A 870 25.81 -48.03 -44.73
CA GLU A 870 24.61 -47.22 -44.98
C GLU A 870 23.36 -47.80 -44.30
N SER A 871 23.29 -49.13 -44.13
CA SER A 871 22.13 -49.79 -43.53
C SER A 871 22.11 -49.66 -42.01
N GLU A 872 23.25 -49.83 -41.34
CA GLU A 872 23.34 -49.51 -39.90
C GLU A 872 23.14 -48.01 -39.68
N LEU A 873 23.75 -47.14 -40.50
CA LEU A 873 23.61 -45.69 -40.35
C LEU A 873 22.14 -45.25 -40.47
N GLU A 874 21.38 -45.75 -41.45
CA GLU A 874 19.97 -45.40 -41.60
C GLU A 874 19.13 -45.89 -40.41
N THR A 875 19.36 -47.13 -39.91
CA THR A 875 18.65 -47.60 -38.70
C THR A 875 18.98 -46.76 -37.45
N VAL A 876 20.17 -46.16 -37.37
CA VAL A 876 20.54 -45.25 -36.28
C VAL A 876 19.94 -43.85 -36.50
N LYS A 877 19.81 -43.35 -37.74
CA LYS A 877 19.02 -42.13 -38.04
C LYS A 877 17.56 -42.31 -37.65
N ASP A 878 16.93 -43.42 -38.04
CA ASP A 878 15.55 -43.74 -37.67
C ASP A 878 15.38 -43.84 -36.15
N ALA A 879 16.32 -44.49 -35.45
CA ALA A 879 16.30 -44.55 -33.99
C ALA A 879 16.49 -43.16 -33.33
N LEU A 880 17.34 -42.30 -33.91
CA LEU A 880 17.51 -40.90 -33.47
C LEU A 880 16.25 -40.07 -33.72
N LEU A 881 15.63 -40.18 -34.90
CA LEU A 881 14.37 -39.53 -35.27
C LEU A 881 13.24 -39.96 -34.35
N GLN A 882 13.06 -41.27 -34.13
CA GLN A 882 12.04 -41.81 -33.22
C GLN A 882 12.32 -41.40 -31.77
N SER A 883 13.59 -41.36 -31.34
CA SER A 883 13.96 -40.85 -30.02
C SER A 883 13.62 -39.36 -29.87
N ALA A 884 13.98 -38.51 -30.84
CA ALA A 884 13.69 -37.08 -30.81
C ALA A 884 12.19 -36.79 -30.91
N ALA A 885 11.46 -37.48 -31.78
CA ALA A 885 10.01 -37.38 -31.92
C ALA A 885 9.28 -37.78 -30.61
N ARG A 886 9.74 -38.85 -29.95
CA ARG A 886 9.21 -39.28 -28.64
C ARG A 886 9.52 -38.28 -27.53
N LEU A 887 10.69 -37.64 -27.55
CA LEU A 887 11.00 -36.55 -26.61
C LEU A 887 10.08 -35.35 -26.84
N LEU A 888 9.88 -34.93 -28.11
CA LEU A 888 8.94 -33.88 -28.46
C LEU A 888 7.47 -34.23 -28.11
N SER A 889 7.04 -35.50 -28.20
CA SER A 889 5.70 -35.89 -27.78
C SER A 889 5.56 -35.93 -26.26
N GLU A 890 6.55 -36.45 -25.53
CA GLU A 890 6.63 -36.37 -24.06
C GLU A 890 6.57 -34.91 -23.56
N GLU A 891 7.25 -33.99 -24.24
CA GLU A 891 7.23 -32.55 -23.92
C GLU A 891 5.86 -31.92 -24.19
N LYS A 892 5.24 -32.18 -25.36
CA LYS A 892 3.90 -31.68 -25.72
C LYS A 892 2.80 -32.25 -24.82
N GLU A 893 2.91 -33.51 -24.40
CA GLU A 893 1.99 -34.12 -23.43
C GLU A 893 2.18 -33.59 -22.01
N ALA A 894 3.42 -33.30 -21.59
CA ALA A 894 3.70 -32.67 -20.30
C ALA A 894 3.18 -31.21 -20.25
N GLU A 895 3.27 -30.49 -21.37
CA GLU A 895 2.70 -29.14 -21.55
C GLU A 895 1.16 -29.17 -21.53
N ARG A 896 0.53 -30.07 -22.32
CA ARG A 896 -0.93 -30.32 -22.27
C ARG A 896 -1.40 -30.64 -20.84
N ALA A 897 -0.74 -31.57 -20.16
CA ALA A 897 -1.09 -31.95 -18.78
C ALA A 897 -0.86 -30.83 -17.74
N ALA A 898 0.11 -29.93 -17.96
CA ALA A 898 0.31 -28.76 -17.11
C ALA A 898 -0.81 -27.72 -17.30
N ALA A 899 -1.22 -27.45 -18.55
CA ALA A 899 -2.35 -26.59 -18.86
C ALA A 899 -3.68 -27.16 -18.31
N GLU A 900 -3.93 -28.46 -18.48
CA GLU A 900 -5.08 -29.17 -17.90
C GLU A 900 -5.09 -29.08 -16.37
N ALA A 901 -3.94 -29.31 -15.71
CA ALA A 901 -3.84 -29.22 -14.25
C ALA A 901 -4.12 -27.80 -13.73
N ARG A 902 -3.56 -26.76 -14.38
CA ARG A 902 -3.86 -25.35 -14.03
C ARG A 902 -5.34 -25.03 -14.24
N ASN A 903 -5.93 -25.48 -15.35
CA ASN A 903 -7.34 -25.24 -15.63
C ASN A 903 -8.24 -25.99 -14.63
N ALA A 904 -7.86 -27.18 -14.17
CA ALA A 904 -8.55 -27.89 -13.09
C ALA A 904 -8.44 -27.16 -11.73
N LEU A 905 -7.30 -26.51 -11.45
CA LEU A 905 -7.17 -25.62 -10.28
C LEU A 905 -8.10 -24.40 -10.43
N HIS A 906 -8.07 -23.68 -11.55
CA HIS A 906 -8.97 -22.55 -11.78
C HIS A 906 -10.47 -22.97 -11.82
N ALA A 907 -10.76 -24.22 -12.21
CA ALA A 907 -12.09 -24.84 -12.11
C ALA A 907 -12.54 -24.99 -10.65
N HIS A 908 -11.68 -25.52 -9.78
CA HIS A 908 -11.94 -25.75 -8.35
C HIS A 908 -11.89 -24.50 -7.48
N TYR A 909 -11.09 -23.50 -7.84
CA TYR A 909 -10.83 -22.27 -7.07
C TYR A 909 -11.36 -21.02 -7.80
N PRO A 910 -12.68 -20.95 -8.13
CA PRO A 910 -13.27 -20.04 -9.12
C PRO A 910 -13.19 -18.54 -8.83
N MET A 911 -12.72 -18.17 -7.62
CA MET A 911 -12.58 -16.77 -7.20
C MET A 911 -11.13 -16.35 -7.02
N CYS A 912 -10.16 -17.26 -7.09
CA CYS A 912 -8.73 -16.89 -7.12
C CYS A 912 -8.39 -16.19 -8.45
N ALA A 913 -7.25 -15.49 -8.52
CA ALA A 913 -6.76 -14.96 -9.80
C ALA A 913 -6.44 -16.09 -10.78
N ARG A 914 -6.59 -15.84 -12.09
CA ARG A 914 -6.44 -16.82 -13.20
C ARG A 914 -5.24 -17.76 -13.06
N ASP A 915 -4.07 -17.25 -12.69
CA ASP A 915 -2.82 -18.01 -12.56
C ASP A 915 -2.68 -18.74 -11.22
N VAL A 916 -3.68 -19.57 -10.90
CA VAL A 916 -3.69 -20.45 -9.71
C VAL A 916 -2.60 -21.52 -9.82
N GLY A 917 -1.78 -21.68 -8.78
CA GLY A 917 -0.81 -22.77 -8.67
C GLY A 917 -1.11 -23.77 -7.55
N ASP A 918 -0.29 -24.83 -7.48
CA ASP A 918 -0.45 -25.94 -6.52
C ASP A 918 -0.45 -25.50 -5.04
N ALA A 919 0.09 -24.31 -4.72
CA ALA A 919 0.12 -23.81 -3.35
C ALA A 919 -1.29 -23.43 -2.86
N VAL A 920 -2.14 -22.87 -3.74
CA VAL A 920 -3.55 -22.55 -3.43
C VAL A 920 -4.34 -23.81 -3.06
N ALA A 921 -4.08 -24.94 -3.72
CA ALA A 921 -4.71 -26.21 -3.38
C ALA A 921 -4.30 -26.78 -2.01
N LYS A 922 -3.15 -26.36 -1.49
CA LYS A 922 -2.58 -26.82 -0.21
C LYS A 922 -2.92 -25.92 0.98
N ASP A 923 -3.48 -24.72 0.74
CA ASP A 923 -3.80 -23.78 1.81
C ASP A 923 -5.09 -24.16 2.58
N PRO A 924 -5.02 -24.40 3.90
CA PRO A 924 -6.16 -24.84 4.69
C PRO A 924 -7.20 -23.72 4.90
N THR A 925 -6.81 -22.44 4.78
CA THR A 925 -7.74 -21.31 4.89
C THR A 925 -8.61 -21.21 3.64
N ILE A 926 -8.04 -21.37 2.44
CA ILE A 926 -8.80 -21.42 1.18
C ILE A 926 -9.77 -22.61 1.18
N ALA A 927 -9.34 -23.79 1.61
CA ALA A 927 -10.22 -24.95 1.76
C ALA A 927 -11.40 -24.69 2.72
N GLY A 928 -11.14 -24.06 3.88
CA GLY A 928 -12.19 -23.66 4.83
C GLY A 928 -13.15 -22.59 4.29
N LEU A 929 -12.63 -21.64 3.50
CA LEU A 929 -13.42 -20.59 2.84
C LEU A 929 -14.32 -21.17 1.74
N ILE A 930 -13.84 -22.14 0.94
CA ILE A 930 -14.67 -22.86 -0.04
C ILE A 930 -15.77 -23.66 0.66
N ALA A 931 -15.47 -24.34 1.77
CA ALA A 931 -16.49 -25.03 2.56
C ALA A 931 -17.58 -24.03 3.04
N ARG A 932 -17.17 -22.88 3.59
CA ARG A 932 -18.09 -21.80 4.01
C ARG A 932 -18.90 -21.23 2.83
N ARG A 933 -18.28 -21.00 1.67
CA ARG A 933 -18.98 -20.58 0.43
C ARG A 933 -20.05 -21.60 0.04
N SER A 934 -19.71 -22.89 0.07
CA SER A 934 -20.61 -23.97 -0.33
C SER A 934 -21.86 -24.10 0.56
N GLU A 935 -21.74 -23.69 1.83
CA GLU A 935 -22.81 -23.64 2.83
C GLU A 935 -23.71 -22.40 2.62
N LEU A 936 -23.12 -21.21 2.46
CA LEU A 936 -23.87 -19.98 2.14
C LEU A 936 -24.65 -20.10 0.84
N LEU A 937 -24.09 -20.77 -0.17
CA LEU A 937 -24.74 -21.12 -1.43
C LEU A 937 -25.92 -22.12 -1.30
N LYS A 938 -26.35 -22.50 -0.07
CA LYS A 938 -27.66 -23.16 0.15
C LYS A 938 -28.83 -22.18 0.14
N ASP A 939 -28.58 -20.92 0.47
CA ASP A 939 -29.46 -19.79 0.18
C ASP A 939 -28.64 -18.66 -0.47
N PRO A 940 -28.46 -18.70 -1.80
CA PRO A 940 -27.66 -17.71 -2.52
C PRO A 940 -28.34 -16.34 -2.63
N VAL A 941 -29.59 -16.20 -2.20
CA VAL A 941 -30.35 -14.94 -2.26
C VAL A 941 -30.28 -14.23 -0.91
N GLY A 942 -30.57 -14.93 0.20
CA GLY A 942 -30.45 -14.37 1.55
C GLY A 942 -29.00 -14.08 1.97
N ASN A 943 -28.04 -14.87 1.49
CA ASN A 943 -26.62 -14.71 1.85
C ASN A 943 -25.80 -13.88 0.84
N ALA A 944 -26.43 -13.21 -0.13
CA ALA A 944 -25.76 -12.63 -1.30
C ALA A 944 -24.51 -11.79 -0.99
N ASP A 945 -24.61 -10.84 -0.04
CA ASP A 945 -23.49 -9.97 0.34
C ASP A 945 -22.37 -10.77 1.04
N THR A 946 -22.72 -11.68 1.94
CA THR A 946 -21.73 -12.54 2.62
C THR A 946 -21.02 -13.52 1.69
N ILE A 947 -21.66 -13.89 0.57
CA ILE A 947 -21.02 -14.66 -0.51
C ILE A 947 -20.04 -13.76 -1.27
N ALA A 948 -20.38 -12.49 -1.54
CA ALA A 948 -19.44 -11.54 -2.13
C ALA A 948 -18.23 -11.28 -1.21
N ASP A 949 -18.43 -11.17 0.10
CA ASP A 949 -17.32 -11.07 1.08
C ASP A 949 -16.42 -12.31 1.04
N VAL A 950 -16.99 -13.53 1.08
CA VAL A 950 -16.21 -14.77 1.00
C VAL A 950 -15.50 -14.91 -0.35
N ASP A 951 -16.13 -14.49 -1.45
CA ASP A 951 -15.51 -14.45 -2.78
C ASP A 951 -14.31 -13.49 -2.84
N ASN A 952 -14.44 -12.28 -2.26
CA ASN A 952 -13.36 -11.30 -2.17
C ASN A 952 -12.19 -11.80 -1.29
N ILE A 953 -12.49 -12.50 -0.18
CA ILE A 953 -11.47 -13.10 0.69
C ILE A 953 -10.78 -14.28 0.00
N LEU A 954 -11.52 -15.12 -0.74
CA LEU A 954 -10.93 -16.19 -1.56
C LEU A 954 -9.98 -15.63 -2.62
N HIS A 955 -10.37 -14.55 -3.31
CA HIS A 955 -9.53 -13.89 -4.30
C HIS A 955 -8.22 -13.39 -3.70
N ARG A 956 -8.31 -12.61 -2.62
CA ARG A 956 -7.11 -12.09 -1.92
C ARG A 956 -6.24 -13.22 -1.37
N ARG A 957 -6.84 -14.25 -0.75
CA ARG A 957 -6.07 -15.35 -0.17
C ARG A 957 -5.36 -16.20 -1.22
N GLY A 958 -5.94 -16.35 -2.42
CA GLY A 958 -5.26 -16.97 -3.56
C GLY A 958 -3.97 -16.22 -3.94
N LEU A 959 -4.07 -14.89 -4.09
CA LEU A 959 -2.93 -14.01 -4.37
C LEU A 959 -1.89 -14.02 -3.23
N GLU A 960 -2.33 -14.00 -1.96
CA GLU A 960 -1.43 -14.11 -0.80
C GLU A 960 -0.61 -15.41 -0.83
N VAL A 961 -1.23 -16.52 -1.24
CA VAL A 961 -0.59 -17.83 -1.26
C VAL A 961 0.42 -17.95 -2.40
N GLU A 962 0.11 -17.45 -3.60
CA GLU A 962 1.08 -17.45 -4.71
C GLU A 962 2.22 -16.42 -4.51
N ALA A 963 1.92 -15.22 -3.98
CA ALA A 963 2.95 -14.27 -3.58
C ALA A 963 3.85 -14.81 -2.45
N ALA A 964 3.28 -15.54 -1.47
CA ALA A 964 4.05 -16.20 -0.42
C ALA A 964 4.87 -17.39 -0.94
N ARG A 965 4.33 -18.20 -1.87
CA ARG A 965 5.06 -19.30 -2.53
C ARG A 965 6.32 -18.78 -3.22
N LYS A 966 6.21 -17.68 -3.97
CA LYS A 966 7.29 -17.02 -4.71
C LYS A 966 8.39 -16.41 -3.81
N ARG A 967 8.24 -16.46 -2.49
CA ARG A 967 9.23 -15.99 -1.49
C ARG A 967 9.97 -17.10 -0.74
N ARG A 968 9.63 -18.39 -0.91
CA ARG A 968 10.12 -19.49 -0.03
C ARG A 968 11.53 -20.01 -0.36
N GLY A 969 12.39 -19.17 -0.95
CA GLY A 969 13.82 -19.47 -1.12
C GLY A 969 14.59 -19.47 0.20
N LYS A 970 15.64 -20.29 0.31
CA LYS A 970 16.53 -20.31 1.49
C LYS A 970 17.56 -19.17 1.39
N PRO A 971 17.77 -18.35 2.44
CA PRO A 971 18.71 -17.23 2.38
C PRO A 971 20.16 -17.71 2.50
N LEU A 972 20.78 -18.05 1.36
CA LEU A 972 22.20 -18.41 1.26
C LEU A 972 23.10 -17.30 0.69
N GLN A 973 22.53 -16.16 0.28
CA GLN A 973 23.27 -14.92 0.03
C GLN A 973 22.58 -13.73 0.71
N PRO A 974 23.32 -12.74 1.26
CA PRO A 974 22.71 -11.60 1.98
C PRO A 974 21.90 -10.64 1.09
N ASP A 975 22.10 -10.69 -0.23
CA ASP A 975 21.72 -9.62 -1.16
C ASP A 975 20.51 -9.97 -2.06
N GLY A 976 20.05 -11.22 -2.00
CA GLY A 976 18.96 -11.80 -2.84
C GLY A 976 17.56 -11.67 -2.24
N LEU A 977 17.16 -10.49 -1.76
CA LEU A 977 15.84 -10.26 -1.15
C LEU A 977 14.76 -9.78 -2.13
N PHE A 978 15.09 -9.64 -3.42
CA PHE A 978 14.32 -8.82 -4.36
C PHE A 978 13.88 -9.53 -5.64
N ALA A 979 14.50 -10.65 -6.00
CA ALA A 979 14.07 -11.47 -7.13
C ALA A 979 12.76 -12.22 -6.78
N PHE A 980 11.80 -12.22 -7.72
CA PHE A 980 10.58 -13.04 -7.62
C PHE A 980 10.84 -14.55 -7.84
N ASP A 981 12.09 -14.95 -8.09
CA ASP A 981 12.47 -16.25 -8.63
C ASP A 981 13.76 -16.87 -8.01
N ASP A 982 14.27 -16.36 -6.88
CA ASP A 982 15.38 -17.01 -6.14
C ASP A 982 14.90 -18.26 -5.35
N VAL A 983 14.19 -19.14 -6.04
CA VAL A 983 13.69 -20.44 -5.54
C VAL A 983 14.57 -21.55 -6.12
N GLU A 984 15.57 -21.99 -5.36
CA GLU A 984 15.96 -23.41 -5.47
C GLU A 984 14.71 -24.25 -5.16
N PRO A 985 14.26 -25.13 -6.07
CA PRO A 985 13.12 -25.98 -5.81
C PRO A 985 13.45 -26.94 -4.68
N ASP A 986 12.67 -26.90 -3.61
CA ASP A 986 12.55 -28.03 -2.70
C ASP A 986 12.15 -29.27 -3.52
N ASP A 987 12.61 -30.47 -3.14
CA ASP A 987 12.47 -31.71 -3.94
C ASP A 987 11.00 -32.05 -4.31
N ARG A 988 10.03 -31.34 -3.72
CA ARG A 988 8.59 -31.52 -3.89
C ARG A 988 7.82 -30.31 -4.46
N GLU A 989 8.39 -29.09 -4.59
CA GLU A 989 7.69 -27.91 -5.21
C GLU A 989 8.59 -27.08 -6.18
N VAL A 990 8.04 -26.41 -7.23
CA VAL A 990 8.82 -25.54 -8.17
C VAL A 990 8.01 -24.36 -8.75
N SER A 991 8.72 -23.30 -9.18
CA SER A 991 8.21 -22.08 -9.85
C SER A 991 8.45 -22.00 -11.37
N ASP A 992 9.45 -22.68 -11.93
CA ASP A 992 9.85 -22.63 -13.37
C ASP A 992 8.99 -23.52 -14.29
N TYR A 993 8.63 -23.00 -15.47
CA TYR A 993 7.97 -23.70 -16.59
C TYR A 993 8.73 -24.96 -17.01
N ARG A 994 10.05 -24.88 -17.20
CA ARG A 994 10.87 -26.05 -17.61
C ARG A 994 10.81 -27.12 -16.52
N ALA A 995 10.90 -26.73 -15.25
CA ALA A 995 10.83 -27.66 -14.13
C ALA A 995 9.43 -28.27 -13.91
N ARG A 996 8.33 -27.55 -14.19
CA ARG A 996 6.97 -28.13 -14.28
C ARG A 996 6.93 -29.24 -15.32
N ARG A 997 7.44 -28.97 -16.53
CA ARG A 997 7.52 -29.92 -17.64
C ARG A 997 8.35 -31.16 -17.27
N GLN A 998 9.53 -30.95 -16.69
CA GLN A 998 10.40 -32.03 -16.18
C GLN A 998 9.71 -32.88 -15.11
N ARG A 999 8.94 -32.29 -14.20
CA ARG A 999 8.29 -33.05 -13.13
C ARG A 999 7.08 -33.85 -13.59
N GLN A 1000 6.26 -33.34 -14.52
CA GLN A 1000 5.22 -34.17 -15.14
C GLN A 1000 5.83 -35.39 -15.86
N ARG A 1001 6.97 -35.17 -16.54
CA ARG A 1001 7.75 -36.24 -17.19
C ARG A 1001 8.33 -37.24 -16.19
N HIS A 1002 8.99 -36.78 -15.12
CA HIS A 1002 9.54 -37.65 -14.07
C HIS A 1002 8.47 -38.36 -13.24
N ALA A 1003 7.32 -37.73 -12.95
CA ALA A 1003 6.21 -38.38 -12.25
C ALA A 1003 5.65 -39.56 -13.06
N ARG A 1004 5.48 -39.39 -14.37
CA ARG A 1004 5.10 -40.49 -15.30
C ARG A 1004 6.15 -41.61 -15.31
N GLN A 1005 7.44 -41.30 -15.26
CA GLN A 1005 8.53 -42.28 -15.16
C GLN A 1005 8.55 -43.01 -13.80
N LEU A 1006 8.32 -42.29 -12.69
CA LEU A 1006 8.30 -42.85 -11.33
C LEU A 1006 7.05 -43.69 -11.05
N HIS A 1007 5.89 -43.34 -11.63
CA HIS A 1007 4.71 -44.21 -11.62
C HIS A 1007 4.92 -45.53 -12.39
N ALA A 1008 5.98 -45.65 -13.20
CA ALA A 1008 6.44 -46.92 -13.78
C ALA A 1008 7.52 -47.64 -12.93
N CYS A 1009 7.99 -47.07 -11.81
CA CYS A 1009 9.14 -47.55 -11.03
C CYS A 1009 8.89 -47.53 -9.50
N ILE A 1010 8.25 -48.58 -8.97
CA ILE A 1010 8.01 -48.75 -7.52
C ILE A 1010 9.15 -49.56 -6.87
N ILE A 1011 9.85 -48.97 -5.88
CA ILE A 1011 10.83 -49.64 -5.01
C ILE A 1011 10.63 -49.10 -3.56
N PRO A 1012 10.69 -49.94 -2.50
CA PRO A 1012 10.26 -49.56 -1.14
C PRO A 1012 11.32 -48.83 -0.28
N GLU A 1013 10.86 -48.25 0.83
CA GLU A 1013 11.58 -47.35 1.74
C GLU A 1013 12.66 -48.03 2.62
N GLY A 1014 13.71 -47.27 2.99
CA GLY A 1014 14.69 -47.69 3.99
C GLY A 1014 15.78 -46.66 4.35
N GLU A 1015 15.85 -46.34 5.66
CA GLU A 1015 17.00 -45.77 6.41
C GLU A 1015 17.40 -44.28 6.27
N THR A 1016 18.16 -43.83 7.29
CA THR A 1016 18.70 -42.48 7.57
C THR A 1016 17.70 -41.40 8.02
N GLY A 1017 18.01 -40.52 9.00
CA GLY A 1017 19.16 -40.51 9.91
C GLY A 1017 19.39 -39.13 10.56
N GLU A 1018 18.87 -38.91 11.78
CA GLU A 1018 18.99 -37.62 12.48
C GLU A 1018 20.42 -37.30 12.98
N ILE A 1019 20.82 -36.03 12.92
CA ILE A 1019 21.95 -35.46 13.65
C ILE A 1019 21.52 -34.11 14.24
N ILE A 1020 21.82 -33.90 15.53
CA ILE A 1020 21.59 -32.64 16.27
C ILE A 1020 22.90 -32.30 16.98
N ASP A 1021 23.39 -31.08 16.79
CA ASP A 1021 24.39 -30.42 17.64
C ASP A 1021 23.87 -29.04 18.05
N GLY A 1022 24.32 -28.50 19.18
CA GLY A 1022 23.91 -27.17 19.67
C GLY A 1022 24.64 -26.77 20.94
N ASP A 1023 24.50 -25.50 21.36
CA ASP A 1023 25.15 -25.01 22.58
C ASP A 1023 24.48 -23.78 23.24
N ALA A 1024 24.83 -23.52 24.50
CA ALA A 1024 24.64 -22.30 25.30
C ALA A 1024 23.21 -21.70 25.47
N GLN A 1025 22.56 -22.01 26.60
CA GLN A 1025 21.38 -21.28 27.11
C GLN A 1025 21.75 -20.12 28.06
N LEU A 1026 21.03 -18.99 27.97
CA LEU A 1026 20.94 -17.99 29.03
C LEU A 1026 19.48 -17.75 29.45
N SER A 1027 19.27 -17.47 30.74
CA SER A 1027 17.94 -17.48 31.37
C SER A 1027 17.00 -16.40 30.83
N GLN A 1028 15.96 -16.81 30.11
CA GLN A 1028 14.85 -15.95 29.73
C GLN A 1028 13.83 -15.84 30.89
N LYS A 1029 13.47 -14.61 31.25
CA LYS A 1029 12.23 -14.29 31.99
C LYS A 1029 11.47 -13.22 31.20
N PRO A 1030 10.13 -13.27 31.12
CA PRO A 1030 9.36 -12.32 30.35
C PRO A 1030 9.45 -10.90 30.96
N LEU A 1031 9.72 -9.92 30.12
CA LEU A 1031 9.85 -8.51 30.50
C LEU A 1031 8.51 -7.78 30.32
N PHE A 1032 7.94 -7.25 31.41
CA PHE A 1032 6.78 -6.36 31.34
C PHE A 1032 7.22 -4.89 31.15
N ALA A 1033 6.46 -4.10 30.38
CA ALA A 1033 6.72 -2.69 30.12
C ALA A 1033 6.10 -1.74 31.17
N SER A 1034 6.77 -0.60 31.44
CA SER A 1034 6.32 0.45 32.37
C SER A 1034 5.09 1.20 31.85
N SER A 1035 4.50 2.06 32.69
CA SER A 1035 3.34 2.88 32.35
C SER A 1035 3.67 3.96 31.33
N VAL A 1036 4.79 4.68 31.49
CA VAL A 1036 5.24 5.76 30.59
C VAL A 1036 5.49 5.25 29.17
N VAL A 1037 6.12 4.08 29.03
CA VAL A 1037 6.35 3.44 27.72
C VAL A 1037 5.04 3.09 27.00
N LYS A 1038 3.92 2.92 27.72
CA LYS A 1038 2.60 2.64 27.13
C LYS A 1038 1.82 3.90 26.74
N SER A 1039 2.30 5.10 27.10
CA SER A 1039 1.66 6.39 26.81
C SER A 1039 2.51 7.36 25.99
N ASP A 1040 3.78 7.06 25.73
CA ASP A 1040 4.62 7.83 24.81
C ASP A 1040 4.03 7.80 23.38
N PRO A 1041 3.62 8.94 22.79
CA PRO A 1041 2.97 8.95 21.48
C PRO A 1041 3.85 8.34 20.39
N TYR A 1042 5.17 8.55 20.42
CA TYR A 1042 6.06 7.92 19.44
C TYR A 1042 6.18 6.42 19.66
N PHE A 1043 6.25 5.89 20.89
CA PHE A 1043 6.20 4.44 21.11
C PHE A 1043 4.83 3.82 20.78
N GLN A 1044 3.73 4.56 20.97
CA GLN A 1044 2.39 4.13 20.53
C GLN A 1044 2.25 4.14 19.01
N GLU A 1045 2.76 5.17 18.33
CA GLU A 1045 2.83 5.24 16.88
C GLU A 1045 3.77 4.19 16.33
N LEU A 1046 4.97 3.98 16.89
CA LEU A 1046 5.85 2.84 16.61
C LEU A 1046 5.16 1.51 16.94
N GLY A 1047 4.16 1.49 17.82
CA GLY A 1047 3.39 0.30 18.20
C GLY A 1047 2.24 -0.02 17.25
N VAL A 1048 1.49 0.98 16.78
CA VAL A 1048 0.44 0.84 15.75
C VAL A 1048 1.05 0.79 14.34
N LEU A 1049 2.23 1.39 14.16
CA LEU A 1049 3.21 0.99 13.17
C LEU A 1049 3.49 -0.49 13.39
N ARG A 1050 4.20 -0.94 14.43
CA ARG A 1050 4.53 -2.37 14.70
C ARG A 1050 3.31 -3.33 14.65
N ASP A 1051 2.07 -2.86 14.74
CA ASP A 1051 0.86 -3.69 14.67
C ASP A 1051 0.09 -3.58 13.33
N ALA A 1052 0.35 -2.59 12.47
CA ALA A 1052 0.06 -2.62 11.02
C ALA A 1052 1.23 -3.27 10.24
N LEU A 1053 2.43 -3.08 10.78
CA LEU A 1053 3.62 -3.92 10.68
C LEU A 1053 3.50 -5.20 11.55
N VAL A 1054 2.28 -5.54 11.98
CA VAL A 1054 1.78 -6.90 12.22
C VAL A 1054 0.34 -7.11 11.60
N VAL A 1055 -0.18 -6.12 10.83
CA VAL A 1055 -1.40 -6.02 9.95
C VAL A 1055 -1.52 -6.84 8.63
N GLU A 1056 -0.77 -6.51 7.54
CA GLU A 1056 -1.09 -6.96 6.14
C GLU A 1056 -0.42 -8.23 5.41
N GLY A 1057 0.83 -8.71 5.64
CA GLY A 1057 1.36 -10.12 5.39
C GLY A 1057 2.64 -10.41 6.26
N ARG A 1058 3.24 -11.61 6.51
CA ARG A 1058 4.02 -11.85 7.80
C ARG A 1058 5.57 -12.15 7.97
N GLU A 1059 6.47 -12.32 6.99
CA GLU A 1059 7.92 -12.56 7.27
C GLU A 1059 8.99 -11.66 6.57
N VAL A 1060 8.73 -11.00 5.43
CA VAL A 1060 9.77 -10.33 4.62
C VAL A 1060 10.37 -9.03 5.19
N ASN A 1061 9.59 -8.03 5.65
CA ASN A 1061 10.15 -6.98 6.52
C ASN A 1061 10.40 -7.48 7.96
N ALA A 1062 10.59 -8.78 8.25
CA ALA A 1062 11.07 -9.17 9.58
C ALA A 1062 12.31 -8.35 10.04
N PRO A 1063 13.18 -7.80 9.16
CA PRO A 1063 14.19 -6.84 9.56
C PRO A 1063 13.69 -5.42 9.97
N ALA A 1064 12.42 -5.04 9.81
CA ALA A 1064 11.74 -3.85 10.42
C ALA A 1064 10.61 -4.17 11.40
N ILE A 1065 10.06 -5.39 11.44
CA ILE A 1065 9.69 -5.87 12.77
C ILE A 1065 10.93 -5.75 13.67
N GLN A 1066 12.14 -6.12 13.22
CA GLN A 1066 13.38 -5.88 13.97
C GLN A 1066 13.84 -4.41 14.04
N CYS A 1067 13.79 -3.60 12.97
CA CYS A 1067 14.19 -2.19 13.01
C CYS A 1067 13.20 -1.32 13.80
N VAL A 1068 11.88 -1.54 13.66
CA VAL A 1068 10.88 -0.90 14.53
C VAL A 1068 10.93 -1.47 15.94
N GLU A 1069 11.15 -2.78 16.16
CA GLU A 1069 11.41 -3.29 17.51
C GLU A 1069 12.74 -2.77 18.08
N GLU A 1070 13.76 -2.47 17.28
CA GLU A 1070 15.03 -1.87 17.71
C GLU A 1070 14.85 -0.37 17.97
N GLN A 1071 14.07 0.36 17.16
CA GLN A 1071 13.63 1.72 17.45
C GLN A 1071 12.79 1.77 18.74
N MET A 1072 11.81 0.87 18.90
CA MET A 1072 11.03 0.68 20.13
C MET A 1072 11.93 0.28 21.29
N ARG A 1073 12.94 -0.59 21.09
CA ARG A 1073 13.89 -1.00 22.13
C ARG A 1073 14.81 0.14 22.53
N ARG A 1074 15.27 0.96 21.58
CA ARG A 1074 16.07 2.18 21.81
C ARG A 1074 15.25 3.29 22.43
N ARG A 1075 14.02 3.56 21.97
CA ARG A 1075 13.06 4.48 22.59
C ARG A 1075 12.67 4.01 23.99
N MET A 1076 12.45 2.70 24.21
CA MET A 1076 12.22 2.13 25.54
C MET A 1076 13.45 2.23 26.44
N GLN A 1077 14.67 2.10 25.90
CA GLN A 1077 15.91 2.35 26.64
C GLN A 1077 16.12 3.84 26.94
N GLN A 1078 15.80 4.74 26.01
CA GLN A 1078 15.83 6.19 26.17
C GLN A 1078 14.80 6.64 27.22
N LEU A 1079 13.54 6.21 27.10
CA LEU A 1079 12.48 6.43 28.08
C LEU A 1079 12.85 5.87 29.45
N ARG A 1080 13.42 4.66 29.54
CA ARG A 1080 13.94 4.12 30.84
C ARG A 1080 15.17 4.85 31.35
N SER A 1081 15.99 5.43 30.46
CA SER A 1081 17.11 6.29 30.82
C SER A 1081 16.60 7.62 31.36
N ASP A 1082 15.54 8.16 30.76
CA ASP A 1082 14.93 9.44 31.11
C ASP A 1082 14.01 9.32 32.33
N GLU A 1083 13.28 8.21 32.53
CA GLU A 1083 12.68 7.78 33.81
C GLU A 1083 13.75 7.83 34.92
N ARG A 1084 14.97 7.31 34.64
CA ARG A 1084 16.10 7.34 35.59
C ARG A 1084 16.76 8.72 35.70
N LYS A 1085 16.80 9.55 34.65
CA LYS A 1085 17.30 10.95 34.72
C LYS A 1085 16.33 11.80 35.53
N ALA A 1086 15.02 11.65 35.31
CA ALA A 1086 13.95 12.31 36.05
C ALA A 1086 13.98 11.87 37.51
N ALA A 1087 14.00 10.58 37.82
CA ALA A 1087 14.14 10.10 39.20
C ALA A 1087 15.46 10.55 39.86
N LYS A 1088 16.56 10.70 39.10
CA LYS A 1088 17.81 11.31 39.61
C LYS A 1088 17.72 12.82 39.76
N ALA A 1089 16.94 13.54 38.95
CA ALA A 1089 16.74 14.97 39.03
C ALA A 1089 15.79 15.33 40.19
N GLU A 1090 14.74 14.54 40.38
CA GLU A 1090 13.88 14.54 41.56
C GLU A 1090 14.70 14.18 42.80
N ALA A 1091 15.46 13.07 42.81
CA ALA A 1091 16.33 12.74 43.95
C ALA A 1091 17.42 13.81 44.22
N ARG A 1092 17.94 14.50 43.19
CA ARG A 1092 18.82 15.68 43.37
C ARG A 1092 18.07 16.90 43.91
N ARG A 1093 16.80 17.08 43.58
CA ARG A 1093 15.94 18.16 44.12
C ARG A 1093 15.54 17.86 45.56
N GLU A 1094 15.21 16.61 45.88
CA GLU A 1094 15.03 16.12 47.25
C GLU A 1094 16.32 16.28 48.06
N GLN A 1095 17.46 15.82 47.55
CA GLN A 1095 18.76 15.98 48.20
C GLN A 1095 19.13 17.45 48.37
N TRP A 1096 18.91 18.31 47.37
CA TRP A 1096 19.15 19.75 47.51
C TRP A 1096 18.23 20.40 48.54
N LEU A 1097 16.94 20.03 48.57
CA LEU A 1097 16.00 20.47 49.62
C LEU A 1097 16.42 19.97 51.01
N LEU A 1098 17.00 18.77 51.11
CA LEU A 1098 17.61 18.25 52.34
C LEU A 1098 18.95 18.93 52.66
N GLU A 1099 19.74 19.39 51.69
CA GLU A 1099 20.96 20.17 51.92
C GLU A 1099 20.64 21.60 52.39
N GLN A 1100 19.55 22.20 51.91
CA GLN A 1100 19.03 23.47 52.44
C GLN A 1100 18.29 23.29 53.77
N HIS A 1101 17.68 22.13 54.00
CA HIS A 1101 16.86 21.82 55.18
C HIS A 1101 17.21 20.47 55.81
N PRO A 1102 18.43 20.25 56.38
CA PRO A 1102 18.89 18.93 56.82
C PRO A 1102 18.05 18.29 57.91
N TYR A 1103 17.35 19.13 58.68
CA TYR A 1103 16.39 18.71 59.68
C TYR A 1103 15.13 18.04 59.10
N LEU A 1104 14.91 18.00 57.79
CA LEU A 1104 13.77 17.28 57.19
C LEU A 1104 14.08 15.81 56.84
N ASP A 1105 15.32 15.34 57.00
CA ASP A 1105 15.65 13.92 56.79
C ASP A 1105 14.91 13.02 57.79
N GLY A 1106 14.51 11.83 57.33
CA GLY A 1106 13.75 10.84 58.10
C GLY A 1106 12.33 11.24 58.54
N VAL A 1107 11.80 12.40 58.12
CA VAL A 1107 10.45 12.84 58.51
C VAL A 1107 9.37 12.05 57.77
N ALA A 1108 8.37 11.56 58.51
CA ALA A 1108 7.28 10.73 57.97
C ALA A 1108 6.21 11.57 57.22
N LEU A 1109 6.52 12.02 56.01
CA LEU A 1109 5.69 12.89 55.16
C LEU A 1109 4.54 12.16 54.43
N ALA A 1110 3.92 11.16 55.08
CA ALA A 1110 2.83 10.34 54.54
C ALA A 1110 3.11 9.66 53.17
N GLY A 1111 4.38 9.52 52.78
CA GLY A 1111 4.81 8.95 51.49
C GLY A 1111 4.96 9.97 50.36
N LEU A 1112 4.84 11.28 50.64
CA LEU A 1112 5.10 12.35 49.67
C LEU A 1112 6.57 12.82 49.71
N PRO A 1113 7.20 13.09 48.56
CA PRO A 1113 8.51 13.74 48.48
C PRO A 1113 8.42 15.25 48.78
N LEU A 1114 9.50 15.84 49.29
CA LEU A 1114 9.60 17.25 49.72
C LEU A 1114 9.28 18.24 48.58
N SER A 1115 9.72 17.91 47.36
CA SER A 1115 9.50 18.72 46.16
C SER A 1115 8.03 18.85 45.75
N LYS A 1116 7.15 17.97 46.25
CA LYS A 1116 5.68 18.03 46.07
C LYS A 1116 4.96 18.79 47.21
N LEU A 1117 5.69 19.37 48.17
CA LEU A 1117 5.11 20.08 49.34
C LEU A 1117 5.09 21.61 49.23
N GLY A 1118 5.64 22.20 48.15
CA GLY A 1118 5.59 23.65 47.92
C GLY A 1118 6.34 24.49 48.96
N LEU A 1119 7.40 23.96 49.60
CA LEU A 1119 8.08 24.58 50.75
C LEU A 1119 8.58 26.02 50.50
N SER A 1120 8.90 26.38 49.26
CA SER A 1120 9.33 27.73 48.85
C SER A 1120 8.19 28.74 48.67
N GLU A 1121 6.94 28.28 48.74
CA GLU A 1121 5.72 29.06 48.50
C GLU A 1121 4.87 29.21 49.78
N ASP A 1122 5.20 28.46 50.84
CA ASP A 1122 4.60 28.60 52.17
C ASP A 1122 5.33 29.67 53.01
N GLU A 1123 4.70 30.83 53.17
CA GLU A 1123 5.27 31.99 53.90
C GLU A 1123 5.66 31.69 55.36
N GLU A 1124 5.00 30.73 56.02
CA GLU A 1124 5.37 30.33 57.38
C GLU A 1124 6.63 29.44 57.40
N PHE A 1125 6.76 28.50 56.46
CA PHE A 1125 7.97 27.68 56.33
C PHE A 1125 9.19 28.52 55.92
N THR A 1126 9.06 29.41 54.93
CA THR A 1126 10.18 30.25 54.48
C THR A 1126 10.65 31.19 55.60
N ARG A 1127 9.74 31.88 56.29
CA ARG A 1127 10.10 32.71 57.46
C ARG A 1127 10.77 31.89 58.58
N LEU A 1128 10.27 30.69 58.88
CA LEU A 1128 10.90 29.81 59.88
C LEU A 1128 12.29 29.31 59.46
N ALA A 1129 12.54 29.13 58.15
CA ALA A 1129 13.85 28.77 57.61
C ALA A 1129 14.82 29.97 57.65
N GLU A 1130 14.37 31.18 57.32
CA GLU A 1130 15.15 32.41 57.51
C GLU A 1130 15.54 32.58 58.99
N GLU A 1131 14.58 32.45 59.91
CA GLU A 1131 14.82 32.47 61.36
C GLU A 1131 15.82 31.38 61.81
N HIS A 1132 15.77 30.18 61.21
CA HIS A 1132 16.73 29.10 61.50
C HIS A 1132 18.14 29.44 61.00
N THR A 1133 18.30 29.92 59.76
CA THR A 1133 19.63 30.31 59.21
C THR A 1133 20.30 31.44 60.01
N VAL A 1134 19.52 32.42 60.49
CA VAL A 1134 20.02 33.49 61.37
C VAL A 1134 20.49 32.94 62.71
N LEU A 1135 19.77 31.98 63.31
CA LEU A 1135 20.18 31.31 64.55
C LEU A 1135 21.39 30.37 64.34
N ALA A 1136 21.49 29.74 63.17
CA ALA A 1136 22.55 28.81 62.79
C ALA A 1136 23.92 29.50 62.61
N ALA A 1137 23.96 30.82 62.44
CA ALA A 1137 25.18 31.62 62.45
C ALA A 1137 25.89 31.68 63.83
N SER A 1138 25.33 31.10 64.90
CA SER A 1138 25.97 30.98 66.22
C SER A 1138 25.46 29.76 66.99
N PRO A 1139 25.77 28.53 66.54
CA PRO A 1139 25.07 27.32 67.00
C PRO A 1139 25.34 26.98 68.47
N GLU A 1140 26.56 27.23 68.97
CA GLU A 1140 26.97 26.92 70.36
C GLU A 1140 26.13 27.65 71.43
N LYS A 1141 25.55 28.80 71.09
CA LYS A 1141 24.72 29.61 72.01
C LYS A 1141 23.22 29.38 71.82
N ASN A 1142 22.82 28.85 70.67
CA ASN A 1142 21.44 28.80 70.21
C ASN A 1142 20.86 27.37 70.15
N ALA A 1143 21.58 26.36 70.63
CA ALA A 1143 21.27 24.94 70.42
C ALA A 1143 19.82 24.53 70.76
N GLU A 1144 19.28 24.95 71.90
CA GLU A 1144 17.88 24.66 72.28
C GLU A 1144 16.87 25.36 71.36
N ALA A 1145 17.16 26.62 70.98
CA ALA A 1145 16.31 27.39 70.08
C ALA A 1145 16.33 26.85 68.64
N LEU A 1146 17.49 26.39 68.17
CA LEU A 1146 17.64 25.69 66.89
C LEU A 1146 16.85 24.38 66.89
N ALA A 1147 17.02 23.52 67.90
CA ALA A 1147 16.27 22.27 68.02
C ALA A 1147 14.74 22.50 68.07
N ALA A 1148 14.29 23.56 68.75
CA ALA A 1148 12.88 23.96 68.76
C ALA A 1148 12.39 24.45 67.39
N LYS A 1149 13.17 25.28 66.67
CA LYS A 1149 12.84 25.74 65.32
C LYS A 1149 12.80 24.60 64.31
N GLU A 1150 13.73 23.65 64.41
CA GLU A 1150 13.71 22.44 63.60
C GLU A 1150 12.48 21.58 63.87
N GLN A 1151 12.02 21.47 65.13
CA GLN A 1151 10.74 20.81 65.43
C GLN A 1151 9.55 21.56 64.82
N CYS A 1152 9.53 22.90 64.83
CA CYS A 1152 8.51 23.68 64.13
C CYS A 1152 8.54 23.45 62.61
N LEU A 1153 9.72 23.41 61.99
CA LEU A 1153 9.91 23.18 60.55
C LEU A 1153 9.51 21.74 60.14
N LYS A 1154 9.92 20.72 60.92
CA LYS A 1154 9.46 19.33 60.80
C LYS A 1154 7.93 19.24 60.88
N ALA A 1155 7.34 19.92 61.88
CA ALA A 1155 5.90 19.95 62.06
C ALA A 1155 5.16 20.67 60.91
N ARG A 1156 5.72 21.77 60.38
CA ARG A 1156 5.12 22.47 59.22
C ARG A 1156 5.21 21.64 57.95
N ALA A 1157 6.34 21.00 57.66
CA ALA A 1157 6.46 20.08 56.52
C ALA A 1157 5.45 18.92 56.62
N ALA A 1158 5.27 18.34 57.82
CA ALA A 1158 4.26 17.31 58.06
C ALA A 1158 2.81 17.84 57.94
N GLN A 1159 2.53 19.08 58.36
CA GLN A 1159 1.23 19.73 58.16
C GLN A 1159 0.93 19.99 56.67
N LEU A 1160 1.94 20.41 55.89
CA LEU A 1160 1.83 20.59 54.44
C LEU A 1160 1.58 19.25 53.73
N ALA A 1161 2.34 18.20 54.07
CA ALA A 1161 2.07 16.85 53.56
C ALA A 1161 0.65 16.36 53.90
N ALA A 1162 0.20 16.56 55.15
CA ALA A 1162 -1.16 16.25 55.56
C ALA A 1162 -2.23 17.16 54.91
N ALA A 1163 -1.88 18.38 54.48
CA ALA A 1163 -2.77 19.25 53.69
C ALA A 1163 -2.89 18.74 52.26
N VAL A 1164 -1.78 18.40 51.59
CA VAL A 1164 -1.75 17.82 50.23
C VAL A 1164 -2.55 16.51 50.17
N VAL A 1165 -2.37 15.60 51.15
CA VAL A 1165 -3.16 14.36 51.24
C VAL A 1165 -4.66 14.63 51.47
N ARG A 1166 -5.01 15.62 52.30
CA ARG A 1166 -6.43 15.99 52.52
C ARG A 1166 -7.06 16.67 51.31
N GLN A 1167 -6.33 17.52 50.58
CA GLN A 1167 -6.79 18.14 49.35
C GLN A 1167 -7.05 17.07 48.28
N GLU A 1168 -6.11 16.15 48.08
CA GLU A 1168 -6.25 15.02 47.16
C GLU A 1168 -7.45 14.12 47.55
N ALA A 1169 -7.64 13.84 48.84
CA ALA A 1169 -8.81 13.08 49.31
C ALA A 1169 -10.14 13.84 49.10
N ALA A 1170 -10.18 15.15 49.36
CA ALA A 1170 -11.36 15.97 49.15
C ALA A 1170 -11.73 16.11 47.66
N LEU A 1171 -10.74 16.16 46.76
CA LEU A 1171 -10.99 16.11 45.31
C LEU A 1171 -11.60 14.77 44.89
N ARG A 1172 -11.11 13.65 45.46
CA ARG A 1172 -11.70 12.31 45.25
C ARG A 1172 -13.10 12.16 45.82
N GLU A 1173 -13.42 12.82 46.94
CA GLU A 1173 -14.77 12.86 47.51
C GLU A 1173 -15.73 13.75 46.70
N GLN A 1174 -15.25 14.89 46.18
CA GLN A 1174 -16.03 15.74 45.28
C GLN A 1174 -16.29 15.11 43.91
N MET A 1175 -15.35 14.31 43.41
CA MET A 1175 -15.34 13.75 42.05
C MET A 1175 -15.14 12.23 42.07
N PRO A 1176 -16.00 11.47 42.77
CA PRO A 1176 -15.80 10.02 42.99
C PRO A 1176 -15.92 9.19 41.72
N TYR A 1177 -16.44 9.79 40.64
CA TYR A 1177 -16.54 9.21 39.30
C TYR A 1177 -15.21 9.22 38.53
N LEU A 1178 -14.18 9.95 38.98
CA LEU A 1178 -12.85 9.95 38.35
C LEU A 1178 -11.94 8.78 38.78
N MET A 1179 -12.39 7.94 39.71
CA MET A 1179 -11.75 6.66 40.10
C MET A 1179 -10.25 6.81 40.45
N HIS A 1180 -9.43 5.80 40.10
CA HIS A 1180 -7.98 5.96 40.03
C HIS A 1180 -7.63 6.37 38.60
N LEU A 1181 -7.07 7.58 38.43
CA LEU A 1181 -6.53 8.02 37.15
C LEU A 1181 -5.38 7.11 36.71
N PRO A 1182 -5.21 6.89 35.39
CA PRO A 1182 -4.03 6.21 34.87
C PRO A 1182 -2.77 7.08 35.09
N PHE A 1183 -1.60 6.44 35.01
CA PHE A 1183 -0.28 7.08 35.16
C PHE A 1183 0.00 7.72 36.53
N ASP A 1184 -0.77 7.35 37.57
CA ASP A 1184 -0.58 7.74 38.98
C ASP A 1184 -0.60 9.26 39.25
N VAL A 1185 -1.19 10.05 38.33
CA VAL A 1185 -1.33 11.50 38.46
C VAL A 1185 -2.32 11.85 39.58
N ALA A 1186 -1.95 12.84 40.41
CA ALA A 1186 -2.79 13.35 41.48
C ALA A 1186 -3.83 14.34 40.95
N LEU A 1187 -5.09 14.28 41.41
CA LEU A 1187 -6.18 15.14 40.92
C LEU A 1187 -5.89 16.63 41.10
N ARG A 1188 -5.15 17.01 42.14
CA ARG A 1188 -4.73 18.41 42.36
C ARG A 1188 -3.87 18.96 41.21
N GLU A 1189 -3.08 18.11 40.55
CA GLU A 1189 -2.12 18.50 39.49
C GLU A 1189 -2.81 18.68 38.12
N LEU A 1190 -4.12 18.44 38.03
CA LEU A 1190 -4.95 18.65 36.85
C LEU A 1190 -5.78 19.94 36.88
N HIS A 1191 -5.83 20.66 38.02
CA HIS A 1191 -6.51 21.96 38.18
C HIS A 1191 -7.99 21.98 37.72
N LEU A 1192 -8.67 20.83 37.73
CA LEU A 1192 -10.03 20.65 37.16
C LEU A 1192 -11.12 21.53 37.80
N GLU A 1193 -10.89 22.07 39.00
CA GLU A 1193 -11.82 23.00 39.65
C GLU A 1193 -11.78 24.42 39.05
N SER A 1194 -10.67 24.78 38.37
CA SER A 1194 -10.50 26.05 37.64
C SER A 1194 -10.90 25.92 36.16
N ASN A 1195 -10.88 24.72 35.59
CA ASN A 1195 -11.17 24.50 34.17
C ASN A 1195 -12.66 24.78 33.84
N PRO A 1196 -12.97 25.72 32.92
CA PRO A 1196 -14.35 26.16 32.68
C PRO A 1196 -15.22 25.08 32.01
N GLU A 1197 -14.65 24.26 31.13
CA GLU A 1197 -15.37 23.20 30.41
C GLU A 1197 -15.78 22.06 31.37
N PHE A 1198 -14.85 21.61 32.20
CA PHE A 1198 -15.12 20.60 33.22
C PHE A 1198 -16.11 21.11 34.28
N VAL A 1199 -16.02 22.38 34.67
CA VAL A 1199 -17.01 23.01 35.56
C VAL A 1199 -18.39 23.09 34.89
N ALA A 1200 -18.48 23.39 33.60
CA ALA A 1200 -19.74 23.38 32.86
C ALA A 1200 -20.37 21.97 32.84
N LEU A 1201 -19.61 20.95 32.45
CA LEU A 1201 -20.06 19.54 32.46
C LEU A 1201 -20.48 19.06 33.87
N ARG A 1202 -19.78 19.51 34.93
CA ARG A 1202 -20.12 19.20 36.33
C ARG A 1202 -21.42 19.89 36.77
N CYS A 1203 -21.75 21.05 36.22
CA CYS A 1203 -23.06 21.69 36.37
C CYS A 1203 -24.14 20.95 35.57
N GLU A 1204 -23.84 20.57 34.33
CA GLU A 1204 -24.61 19.67 33.45
C GLU A 1204 -25.20 18.47 34.19
N ALA A 1205 -24.28 17.62 34.66
CA ALA A 1205 -24.61 16.40 35.39
C ALA A 1205 -25.41 16.67 36.70
N ARG A 1206 -25.11 17.76 37.41
CA ARG A 1206 -25.84 18.14 38.63
C ARG A 1206 -27.25 18.65 38.35
N GLY A 1207 -27.51 19.23 37.18
CA GLY A 1207 -28.85 19.63 36.75
C GLY A 1207 -29.77 18.44 36.46
N SER A 1208 -29.22 17.35 35.90
CA SER A 1208 -29.99 16.18 35.48
C SER A 1208 -30.38 15.24 36.64
N VAL A 1209 -29.60 15.18 37.73
CA VAL A 1209 -29.83 14.23 38.84
C VAL A 1209 -30.86 14.74 39.86
N ARG A 1210 -32.15 14.60 39.52
CA ARG A 1210 -33.26 14.53 40.50
C ARG A 1210 -33.91 13.15 40.56
N GLY A 1211 -33.07 12.12 40.73
CA GLY A 1211 -33.47 10.71 40.93
C GLY A 1211 -32.69 10.03 42.06
N PRO A 1212 -33.19 8.92 42.63
CA PRO A 1212 -32.58 8.26 43.79
C PRO A 1212 -31.26 7.54 43.45
N ARG A 1213 -30.26 7.65 44.34
CA ARG A 1213 -28.92 7.06 44.16
C ARG A 1213 -28.91 5.53 44.41
N PRO A 1214 -28.33 4.71 43.53
CA PRO A 1214 -27.94 3.33 43.86
C PRO A 1214 -26.62 3.30 44.65
N CYS A 1215 -26.45 2.28 45.51
CA CYS A 1215 -25.26 2.11 46.34
C CYS A 1215 -24.36 0.98 45.83
N TRP A 1216 -23.11 1.27 45.47
CA TRP A 1216 -22.12 0.27 45.07
C TRP A 1216 -21.55 -0.47 46.30
N ARG A 1217 -21.54 -1.81 46.27
CA ARG A 1217 -20.84 -2.67 47.26
C ARG A 1217 -19.70 -3.43 46.58
N ARG A 1218 -18.59 -3.61 47.32
CA ARG A 1218 -17.51 -4.54 46.95
C ARG A 1218 -17.94 -6.00 47.17
N GLY A 1219 -17.45 -6.89 46.33
CA GLY A 1219 -17.44 -8.35 46.51
C GLY A 1219 -16.38 -8.96 45.58
N GLY A 1220 -15.84 -10.14 45.91
CA GLY A 1220 -14.82 -10.78 45.07
C GLY A 1220 -14.48 -12.22 45.43
N LYS A 1221 -14.01 -12.97 44.41
CA LYS A 1221 -13.47 -14.35 44.43
C LYS A 1221 -14.36 -15.49 44.97
N ALA A 1222 -15.07 -16.11 44.03
CA ALA A 1222 -14.99 -17.53 43.63
C ALA A 1222 -14.93 -18.65 44.69
N ALA A 1223 -15.93 -19.56 44.65
CA ALA A 1223 -15.82 -21.04 44.52
C ALA A 1223 -17.16 -21.72 44.88
N GLY A 1224 -17.44 -22.92 44.36
CA GLY A 1224 -18.48 -23.82 44.90
C GLY A 1224 -19.54 -24.31 43.90
N GLU A 1225 -19.64 -25.63 43.77
CA GLU A 1225 -20.47 -26.41 42.85
C GLU A 1225 -21.97 -26.52 43.25
N SER A 1226 -22.82 -26.75 42.24
CA SER A 1226 -24.01 -27.65 42.24
C SER A 1226 -25.27 -27.41 43.10
N ASP A 1227 -26.37 -27.96 42.55
CA ASP A 1227 -27.64 -28.43 43.16
C ASP A 1227 -28.75 -27.47 43.67
N ALA A 1228 -29.83 -27.50 42.88
CA ALA A 1228 -31.24 -27.76 43.25
C ALA A 1228 -31.94 -27.07 44.45
N GLY A 1229 -33.14 -26.52 44.19
CA GLY A 1229 -34.12 -26.19 45.24
C GLY A 1229 -35.41 -25.51 44.75
N PHE A 1230 -36.56 -26.18 44.87
CA PHE A 1230 -37.89 -25.57 44.81
C PHE A 1230 -38.22 -24.86 46.15
N GLY A 1231 -39.13 -23.87 46.15
CA GLY A 1231 -39.74 -23.37 47.39
C GLY A 1231 -40.54 -22.07 47.26
N GLU A 1232 -41.87 -22.18 47.23
CA GLU A 1232 -42.79 -21.07 47.51
C GLU A 1232 -43.07 -20.97 49.03
N GLU A 1233 -43.39 -19.77 49.56
CA GLU A 1233 -44.63 -19.47 50.30
C GLU A 1233 -44.59 -18.16 51.13
N ASN A 1234 -45.39 -17.18 50.68
CA ASN A 1234 -46.51 -16.52 51.39
C ASN A 1234 -46.41 -15.78 52.76
N CYS A 1235 -47.29 -14.77 52.88
CA CYS A 1235 -47.97 -14.24 54.08
C CYS A 1235 -47.25 -13.42 55.20
N GLY A 1236 -47.59 -12.13 55.32
CA GLY A 1236 -48.57 -11.79 56.39
C GLY A 1236 -48.38 -10.66 57.44
N GLY A 1237 -48.32 -9.38 57.03
CA GLY A 1237 -49.23 -8.32 57.57
C GLY A 1237 -49.01 -7.59 58.93
N ARG A 1238 -49.76 -6.47 59.06
CA ARG A 1238 -49.95 -5.54 60.24
C ARG A 1238 -48.73 -4.67 60.61
N GLY A 1239 -48.83 -3.37 60.93
CA GLY A 1239 -49.96 -2.41 60.91
C GLY A 1239 -49.89 -1.40 62.10
N GLY A 1240 -50.04 -0.09 61.86
CA GLY A 1240 -50.17 0.91 62.94
C GLY A 1240 -49.80 2.37 62.58
N GLY A 1241 -50.75 3.29 62.70
CA GLY A 1241 -50.53 4.74 62.89
C GLY A 1241 -50.87 5.16 64.33
N PRO A 1242 -51.05 6.46 64.69
CA PRO A 1242 -51.26 7.63 63.82
C PRO A 1242 -50.35 8.87 64.15
N ALA A 1243 -50.58 10.00 63.47
CA ALA A 1243 -49.97 11.31 63.74
C ALA A 1243 -50.77 12.15 64.77
N PRO A 1244 -50.27 13.32 65.26
CA PRO A 1244 -50.47 14.58 64.54
C PRO A 1244 -49.41 15.73 64.73
N ARG A 1245 -49.47 16.73 63.82
CA ARG A 1245 -49.30 18.23 63.96
C ARG A 1245 -48.34 18.84 65.04
N ALA A 1246 -47.63 19.96 64.81
CA ALA A 1246 -47.76 21.03 63.79
C ALA A 1246 -46.47 21.86 63.56
N CYS A 1247 -46.46 22.64 62.45
CA CYS A 1247 -45.81 23.94 62.16
C CYS A 1247 -44.48 24.37 62.85
N GLY A 1248 -43.45 24.74 62.08
CA GLY A 1248 -42.13 25.12 62.66
C GLY A 1248 -41.09 25.95 61.86
N ASN A 1249 -41.43 26.65 60.77
CA ASN A 1249 -40.60 27.70 60.08
C ASN A 1249 -39.25 27.35 59.40
N ARG A 1250 -38.91 28.22 58.43
CA ARG A 1250 -37.58 28.53 57.82
C ARG A 1250 -36.87 27.47 56.94
N GLU A 1251 -37.19 27.60 55.65
CA GLU A 1251 -36.28 27.86 54.52
C GLU A 1251 -35.17 26.83 54.16
N PRO A 1252 -35.04 26.45 52.86
CA PRO A 1252 -34.12 25.41 52.41
C PRO A 1252 -32.77 25.94 51.90
N ALA A 1253 -31.86 25.00 51.67
CA ALA A 1253 -30.87 25.04 50.60
C ALA A 1253 -31.26 24.02 49.51
#